data_AF-A0AAW4JIY1-F1
#
_entry.id   AF-A0AAW4JIY1-F1
#
_cell.length_a   1.000
_cell.length_b   1.000
_cell.length_c   1.000
_cell.angle_alpha   90.00
_cell.angle_beta   90.00
_cell.angle_gamma   90.00
#
_symmetry.space_group_name_H-M   'P 1'
#
loop_
_entity.id
_entity.type
_entity.pdbx_description
1 polymer ?
#
loop_
_entity_poly.entity_id
_entity_poly.type
_entity_poly.pdbx_seq_one_letter_code
_entity_poly.pdbx_strand_id
1 'polypeptide(L)'
;MPTPGAFLIADPVHVDSPAYVADTASRFPLADQTPPTGWRVAEHGGWIMWHPTQAQLPQQGWKVHVSVGLDDAADVLDLVRDHCVRHHVAFKFQRSRRLALVNNEKYAHRAGSGKLAALYPADDTALRRILDDLGARLARYRGPYVLSDLRWHDGPLYLRYGGFAELWCVDGDEPVPAVVRPDGVLVPDRREPVFTVPDWAPVPGFVAERIAAAAAETDDDPPYRIDEALHHSNAGGVYRATDLRDGRTVVLREARPLAGLDGAGTDALTRLRREEDMLRRLAGLDCVPRLLDRLTWWEHEFLVEEFVEGDTLQHHLAMRHPLIHPDPTDQELADYTAWALDVIDRVETALSQVHARGVVFGDLHTANVMIRPDGRIVLVDFEQAYLVDEDFTPSLGDPGFATPRIRRGPAVDRYALACLRLAVFLPITQLTALTDDKFHDLTSAARRFPLPAGYLDRIRDDLHTARTAPTTDGAGTTAPDRSRVTRFPWPTGQAADHTPLLESLAAGIRATATPHRTDRLFPGDPGQFPHGGATLAHGAAGVIWALVTTGADYPERDEHLDWLVRAARRLPATHLGLYDGLAGIAALLDHTGRHDDAAELLDRCRTGLHDRYGPGLHSGLAGIGLALLRTGRPVPDDALRIGDRLARTLTGDTKQPVPEPARPGLLRGWSGPAVLLTRLHEATGDPTWLRAARTAVRRDLEHTVRDDKGNLHVRDGARRLFYLDEGSAGIAVAAHTLLHHGERPWLRDVVTTVRRTVDVEFVLLPGLFHGRAGLLATAALLADDPPPDRPRAMRPVGLVRDGAARHHPAHLTRLAWHAYALDGRLAFPGDTLLRISTDLAAGGAGILSAMHAALHRTGVTLPFLDAPTHVASTDHLLAAS
;
A
#
# COMPACT_ATOMS: atom_id res chain seq x y z
N MET A 1 -3.48 -1.55 5.74
CA MET A 1 -2.09 -1.19 5.38
C MET A 1 -1.58 -0.12 6.32
N PRO A 2 -0.40 -0.27 6.95
CA PRO A 2 0.21 0.82 7.68
C PRO A 2 0.46 2.01 6.75
N THR A 3 0.46 3.24 7.28
CA THR A 3 0.84 4.41 6.48
C THR A 3 2.27 4.20 5.97
N PRO A 4 2.53 4.22 4.65
CA PRO A 4 3.86 3.96 4.11
C PRO A 4 4.95 4.89 4.66
N GLY A 5 4.59 6.13 5.03
CA GLY A 5 5.52 7.19 5.44
C GLY A 5 6.59 6.76 6.45
N ALA A 6 6.22 6.02 7.50
CA ALA A 6 7.17 5.59 8.53
C ALA A 6 8.25 4.63 8.01
N PHE A 7 7.91 3.83 7.00
CA PHE A 7 8.85 2.89 6.38
C PHE A 7 9.70 3.53 5.27
N LEU A 8 9.35 4.74 4.82
CA LEU A 8 10.08 5.45 3.77
C LEU A 8 11.24 6.29 4.32
N ILE A 9 11.27 6.57 5.62
CA ILE A 9 12.29 7.45 6.23
C ILE A 9 13.56 6.74 6.68
N ALA A 10 13.55 5.40 6.70
CA ALA A 10 14.65 4.57 7.19
C ALA A 10 15.75 4.38 6.12
N ASP A 11 15.35 4.19 4.86
CA ASP A 11 16.28 4.00 3.74
C ASP A 11 15.86 4.86 2.53
N PRO A 12 16.82 5.50 1.84
CA PRO A 12 16.53 6.38 0.71
C PRO A 12 16.16 5.65 -0.60
N VAL A 13 16.49 4.37 -0.72
CA VAL A 13 16.35 3.52 -1.91
C VAL A 13 15.26 2.46 -1.70
N HIS A 14 15.21 1.84 -0.53
CA HIS A 14 14.27 0.78 -0.17
C HIS A 14 13.27 1.23 0.89
N VAL A 15 12.16 0.51 0.98
CA VAL A 15 11.30 0.57 2.16
C VAL A 15 12.01 -0.18 3.29
N ASP A 16 12.09 0.40 4.49
CA ASP A 16 12.72 -0.27 5.63
C ASP A 16 12.01 -0.02 6.96
N SER A 17 12.25 -0.91 7.93
CA SER A 17 11.66 -0.85 9.26
C SER A 17 12.09 0.43 9.98
N PRO A 18 11.17 1.12 10.69
CA PRO A 18 11.48 2.28 11.52
C PRO A 18 12.60 2.04 12.55
N ALA A 19 12.88 0.77 12.90
CA ALA A 19 13.98 0.41 13.78
C ALA A 19 15.37 0.82 13.23
N TYR A 20 15.51 0.93 11.91
CA TYR A 20 16.77 1.26 11.23
C TYR A 20 16.90 2.73 10.82
N VAL A 21 15.96 3.57 11.23
CA VAL A 21 16.05 5.02 10.96
C VAL A 21 17.32 5.58 11.61
N ALA A 22 18.12 6.28 10.80
CA ALA A 22 19.24 7.07 11.29
C ALA A 22 18.73 8.28 12.09
N ASP A 23 18.60 8.12 13.41
CA ASP A 23 18.00 9.11 14.31
C ASP A 23 18.89 9.52 15.49
N THR A 24 20.16 9.09 15.52
CA THR A 24 21.12 9.35 16.60
C THR A 24 21.18 10.83 17.01
N ALA A 25 21.18 11.75 16.04
CA ALA A 25 21.20 13.20 16.29
C ALA A 25 19.93 13.76 16.96
N SER A 26 18.86 12.97 17.01
CA SER A 26 17.54 13.37 17.53
C SER A 26 17.02 12.45 18.64
N ARG A 27 17.85 11.53 19.16
CA ARG A 27 17.47 10.65 20.27
C ARG A 27 17.14 11.47 21.51
N PHE A 28 16.09 11.08 22.21
CA PHE A 28 15.78 11.71 23.49
C PHE A 28 16.79 11.25 24.54
N PRO A 29 17.18 12.08 25.53
CA PRO A 29 18.15 11.71 26.55
C PRO A 29 17.82 10.40 27.28
N LEU A 30 16.54 10.12 27.52
CA LEU A 30 16.07 8.88 28.15
C LEU A 30 16.45 7.62 27.35
N ALA A 31 16.54 7.72 26.03
CA ALA A 31 16.83 6.59 25.14
C ALA A 31 18.26 6.04 25.29
N ASP A 32 19.17 6.83 25.86
CA ASP A 32 20.57 6.47 26.06
C ASP A 32 20.90 6.19 27.54
N GLN A 33 19.90 6.22 28.42
CA GLN A 33 20.05 5.93 29.84
C GLN A 33 19.96 4.42 30.12
N THR A 34 20.79 3.95 31.06
CA THR A 34 20.66 2.61 31.63
C THR A 34 19.58 2.62 32.71
N PRO A 35 18.59 1.72 32.68
CA PRO A 35 17.58 1.66 33.74
C PRO A 35 18.20 1.18 35.07
N PRO A 36 17.55 1.44 36.21
CA PRO A 36 17.99 0.94 37.50
C PRO A 36 18.09 -0.59 37.57
N THR A 37 18.84 -1.11 38.55
CA THR A 37 18.88 -2.55 38.85
C THR A 37 17.47 -3.10 39.04
N GLY A 38 17.18 -4.27 38.46
CA GLY A 38 15.85 -4.89 38.51
C GLY A 38 14.92 -4.51 37.36
N TRP A 39 15.44 -3.96 36.27
CA TRP A 39 14.68 -3.64 35.06
C TRP A 39 15.27 -4.34 33.83
N ARG A 40 14.42 -4.64 32.85
CA ARG A 40 14.78 -5.14 31.51
C ARG A 40 14.45 -4.07 30.48
N VAL A 41 15.27 -4.00 29.44
CA VAL A 41 15.04 -3.13 28.27
C VAL A 41 14.76 -3.98 27.05
N ALA A 42 13.77 -3.60 26.27
CA ALA A 42 13.55 -4.11 24.93
C ALA A 42 13.37 -2.94 23.98
N GLU A 43 13.91 -3.05 22.76
CA GLU A 43 13.73 -2.04 21.71
C GLU A 43 13.09 -2.69 20.50
N HIS A 44 12.00 -2.11 20.00
CA HIS A 44 11.28 -2.64 18.85
C HIS A 44 10.59 -1.51 18.07
N GLY A 45 10.80 -1.46 16.76
CA GLY A 45 10.10 -0.53 15.86
C GLY A 45 10.23 0.95 16.24
N GLY A 46 11.37 1.37 16.81
CA GLY A 46 11.58 2.74 17.27
C GLY A 46 11.11 3.04 18.69
N TRP A 47 10.52 2.06 19.38
CA TRP A 47 10.10 2.18 20.78
C TRP A 47 11.09 1.48 21.71
N ILE A 48 11.39 2.12 22.84
CA ILE A 48 12.13 1.51 23.95
C ILE A 48 11.14 1.20 25.07
N MET A 49 11.15 -0.03 25.58
CA MET A 49 10.35 -0.50 26.69
C MET A 49 11.23 -0.78 27.90
N TRP A 50 10.88 -0.20 29.04
CA TRP A 50 11.46 -0.50 30.35
C TRP A 50 10.45 -1.33 31.15
N HIS A 51 10.87 -2.54 31.54
CA HIS A 51 10.03 -3.50 32.25
C HIS A 51 10.67 -3.93 33.59
N PRO A 52 10.04 -3.70 34.74
CA PRO A 52 10.55 -4.19 36.03
C PRO A 52 10.54 -5.72 36.06
N THR A 53 11.61 -6.36 36.51
CA THR A 53 11.73 -7.84 36.51
C THR A 53 10.73 -8.54 37.42
N GLN A 54 10.27 -7.84 38.47
CA GLN A 54 9.33 -8.36 39.46
C GLN A 54 7.86 -8.04 39.14
N ALA A 55 7.60 -7.18 38.15
CA ALA A 55 6.23 -6.83 37.78
C ALA A 55 5.57 -7.98 37.00
N GLN A 56 4.39 -8.42 37.47
CA GLN A 56 3.52 -9.30 36.72
C GLN A 56 2.44 -8.45 36.04
N LEU A 57 2.56 -8.29 34.73
CA LEU A 57 1.57 -7.56 33.94
C LEU A 57 0.44 -8.51 33.51
N PRO A 58 -0.82 -8.06 33.53
CA PRO A 58 -1.89 -8.80 32.87
C PRO A 58 -1.64 -8.84 31.35
N GLN A 59 -2.25 -9.80 30.66
CA GLN A 59 -2.14 -9.89 29.19
C GLN A 59 -2.80 -8.70 28.47
N GLN A 60 -3.75 -8.03 29.14
CA GLN A 60 -4.50 -6.89 28.65
C GLN A 60 -5.03 -6.06 29.83
N GLY A 61 -5.39 -4.81 29.58
CA GLY A 61 -5.95 -3.92 30.58
C GLY A 61 -6.03 -2.48 30.12
N TRP A 62 -6.30 -1.58 31.07
CA TRP A 62 -6.21 -0.14 30.86
C TRP A 62 -4.76 0.30 30.81
N LYS A 63 -4.33 0.87 29.68
CA LYS A 63 -3.02 1.50 29.51
C LYS A 63 -3.17 3.01 29.45
N VAL A 64 -2.15 3.71 29.93
CA VAL A 64 -2.09 5.17 29.94
C VAL A 64 -1.13 5.64 28.86
N HIS A 65 -1.61 6.39 27.89
CA HIS A 65 -0.77 7.04 26.88
C HIS A 65 -0.47 8.48 27.27
N VAL A 66 0.72 8.94 26.90
CA VAL A 66 1.15 10.33 27.11
C VAL A 66 1.25 11.00 25.74
N SER A 67 0.53 12.12 25.56
CA SER A 67 0.53 12.91 24.33
C SER A 67 0.97 14.34 24.62
N VAL A 68 2.07 14.77 24.00
CA VAL A 68 2.68 16.09 24.22
C VAL A 68 3.29 16.62 22.92
N GLY A 69 3.38 17.94 22.77
CA GLY A 69 4.14 18.59 21.71
C GLY A 69 5.61 18.16 21.66
N LEU A 70 6.22 18.19 20.47
CA LEU A 70 7.58 17.69 20.26
C LEU A 70 8.65 18.44 21.06
N ASP A 71 8.43 19.73 21.31
CA ASP A 71 9.41 20.58 22.00
C ASP A 71 9.47 20.28 23.51
N ASP A 72 8.36 19.81 24.09
CA ASP A 72 8.24 19.41 25.49
C ASP A 72 8.53 17.91 25.71
N ALA A 73 8.74 17.14 24.63
CA ALA A 73 8.78 15.69 24.68
C ALA A 73 9.89 15.13 25.59
N ALA A 74 11.09 15.73 25.56
CA ALA A 74 12.21 15.28 26.40
C ALA A 74 11.92 15.45 27.90
N ASP A 75 11.43 16.64 28.30
CA ASP A 75 11.09 16.96 29.69
C ASP A 75 9.99 16.05 30.22
N VAL A 76 8.95 15.79 29.41
CA VAL A 76 7.85 14.90 29.80
C VAL A 76 8.33 13.46 29.96
N LEU A 77 9.22 12.97 29.07
CA LEU A 77 9.80 11.63 29.21
C LEU A 77 10.59 11.46 30.50
N ASP A 78 11.31 12.49 30.97
CA ASP A 78 11.99 12.46 32.26
C ASP A 78 11.00 12.37 33.43
N LEU A 79 9.90 13.13 33.39
CA LEU A 79 8.85 13.08 34.42
C LEU A 79 8.14 11.72 34.46
N VAL A 80 7.89 11.14 33.28
CA VAL A 80 7.32 9.79 33.10
C VAL A 80 8.29 8.74 33.66
N ARG A 81 9.57 8.78 33.27
CA ARG A 81 10.61 7.88 33.81
C ARG A 81 10.60 7.91 35.33
N ASP A 82 10.68 9.10 35.93
CA ASP A 82 10.79 9.25 37.39
C ASP A 82 9.58 8.65 38.11
N HIS A 83 8.37 8.83 37.55
CA HIS A 83 7.17 8.24 38.10
C HIS A 83 7.19 6.71 37.95
N CYS A 84 7.46 6.21 36.76
CA CYS A 84 7.47 4.78 36.48
C CYS A 84 8.52 4.02 37.29
N VAL A 85 9.73 4.57 37.41
CA VAL A 85 10.81 4.00 38.21
C VAL A 85 10.44 3.95 39.69
N ARG A 86 9.89 5.05 40.24
CA ARG A 86 9.48 5.13 41.65
C ARG A 86 8.38 4.13 42.00
N HIS A 87 7.48 3.85 41.07
CA HIS A 87 6.29 3.02 41.31
C HIS A 87 6.33 1.64 40.65
N HIS A 88 7.47 1.24 40.06
CA HIS A 88 7.64 -0.02 39.35
C HIS A 88 6.59 -0.26 38.25
N VAL A 89 6.27 0.79 37.48
CA VAL A 89 5.34 0.72 36.34
C VAL A 89 6.11 0.43 35.07
N ALA A 90 5.76 -0.63 34.35
CA ALA A 90 6.33 -0.87 33.03
C ALA A 90 5.86 0.19 32.04
N PHE A 91 6.73 0.66 31.16
CA PHE A 91 6.38 1.69 30.18
C PHE A 91 7.24 1.58 28.93
N LYS A 92 6.73 2.12 27.84
CA LYS A 92 7.48 2.30 26.60
C LYS A 92 7.38 3.74 26.09
N PHE A 93 8.38 4.16 25.33
CA PHE A 93 8.46 5.51 24.78
C PHE A 93 9.15 5.52 23.41
N GLN A 94 8.84 6.53 22.60
CA GLN A 94 9.53 6.79 21.33
C GLN A 94 11.00 7.14 21.61
N ARG A 95 11.94 6.53 20.91
CA ARG A 95 13.37 6.73 21.18
C ARG A 95 13.92 8.08 20.68
N SER A 96 13.27 8.73 19.71
CA SER A 96 13.78 9.95 19.07
C SER A 96 12.69 10.93 18.64
N ARG A 97 13.07 12.21 18.54
CA ARG A 97 12.20 13.29 18.04
C ARG A 97 11.78 13.04 16.59
N ARG A 98 12.67 12.49 15.76
CA ARG A 98 12.36 12.14 14.36
C ARG A 98 11.24 11.11 14.26
N LEU A 99 11.29 10.04 15.07
CA LEU A 99 10.23 9.03 15.09
C LEU A 99 8.92 9.55 15.72
N ALA A 100 9.01 10.40 16.73
CA ALA A 100 7.83 11.06 17.31
C ALA A 100 7.13 11.97 16.27
N LEU A 101 7.91 12.70 15.44
CA LEU A 101 7.39 13.53 14.35
C LEU A 101 6.65 12.67 13.31
N VAL A 102 7.27 11.62 12.79
CA VAL A 102 6.68 10.72 11.79
C VAL A 102 5.37 10.10 12.27
N ASN A 103 5.29 9.73 13.56
CA ASN A 103 4.06 9.20 14.13
C ASN A 103 2.96 10.25 14.33
N ASN A 104 3.25 11.54 14.10
CA ASN A 104 2.30 12.65 14.20
C ASN A 104 2.19 13.48 12.89
N GLU A 105 2.77 13.01 11.78
CA GLU A 105 2.71 13.69 10.48
C GLU A 105 1.27 13.80 9.92
N LYS A 106 1.05 14.66 8.92
CA LYS A 106 -0.26 14.85 8.24
C LYS A 106 -0.93 13.54 7.86
N TYR A 107 -0.18 12.57 7.32
CA TYR A 107 -0.73 11.27 6.88
C TYR A 107 -0.50 10.13 7.88
N ALA A 108 0.03 10.41 9.08
CA ALA A 108 0.26 9.38 10.10
C ALA A 108 -1.04 8.66 10.52
N HIS A 109 -0.89 7.44 11.04
CA HIS A 109 -2.04 6.64 11.48
C HIS A 109 -2.78 7.34 12.63
N ARG A 110 -4.03 7.75 12.38
CA ARG A 110 -4.83 8.61 13.28
C ARG A 110 -4.97 8.07 14.71
N ALA A 111 -5.13 6.76 14.89
CA ALA A 111 -5.27 6.16 16.23
C ALA A 111 -3.94 6.08 17.01
N GLY A 112 -2.80 6.16 16.30
CA GLY A 112 -1.47 6.17 16.92
C GLY A 112 -0.92 7.57 17.16
N SER A 113 -1.54 8.58 16.52
CA SER A 113 -0.95 9.90 16.42
C SER A 113 -0.81 10.62 17.75
N GLY A 114 0.33 11.29 17.94
CA GLY A 114 0.62 12.08 19.13
C GLY A 114 1.10 11.28 20.34
N LYS A 115 1.00 9.94 20.31
CA LYS A 115 1.44 9.09 21.43
C LYS A 115 2.95 9.06 21.53
N LEU A 116 3.49 9.68 22.59
CA LEU A 116 4.92 9.70 22.88
C LEU A 116 5.35 8.52 23.77
N ALA A 117 4.51 8.16 24.74
CA ALA A 117 4.76 7.05 25.67
C ALA A 117 3.47 6.28 26.00
N ALA A 118 3.63 5.04 26.45
CA ALA A 118 2.55 4.20 26.97
C ALA A 118 3.00 3.51 28.26
N LEU A 119 2.22 3.64 29.32
CA LEU A 119 2.44 3.06 30.64
C LEU A 119 1.46 1.91 30.85
N TYR A 120 1.93 0.86 31.54
CA TYR A 120 1.22 -0.39 31.74
C TYR A 120 1.03 -0.64 33.25
N PRO A 121 -0.08 -0.14 33.83
CA PRO A 121 -0.43 -0.42 35.22
C PRO A 121 -0.75 -1.92 35.42
N ALA A 122 -0.33 -2.48 36.55
CA ALA A 122 -0.62 -3.88 36.89
C ALA A 122 -2.06 -4.09 37.39
N ASP A 123 -2.65 -3.05 37.99
CA ASP A 123 -3.99 -3.06 38.59
C ASP A 123 -4.62 -1.66 38.61
N ASP A 124 -5.87 -1.56 39.05
CA ASP A 124 -6.63 -0.31 39.14
C ASP A 124 -6.03 0.71 40.11
N THR A 125 -5.31 0.25 41.14
CA THR A 125 -4.64 1.14 42.12
C THR A 125 -3.42 1.80 41.48
N ALA A 126 -2.62 1.05 40.73
CA ALA A 126 -1.52 1.59 39.95
C ALA A 126 -2.05 2.53 38.85
N LEU A 127 -3.15 2.17 38.18
CA LEU A 127 -3.79 3.02 37.18
C LEU A 127 -4.22 4.37 37.78
N ARG A 128 -4.95 4.36 38.89
CA ARG A 128 -5.40 5.58 39.56
C ARG A 128 -4.23 6.46 39.99
N ARG A 129 -3.18 5.87 40.53
CA ARG A 129 -1.97 6.60 40.97
C ARG A 129 -1.26 7.29 39.79
N ILE A 130 -1.13 6.60 38.65
CA ILE A 130 -0.56 7.22 37.44
C ILE A 130 -1.41 8.42 37.04
N LEU A 131 -2.73 8.23 36.95
CA LEU A 131 -3.64 9.27 36.51
C LEU A 131 -3.65 10.51 37.42
N ASP A 132 -3.64 10.33 38.74
CA ASP A 132 -3.65 11.44 39.69
C ASP A 132 -2.26 12.09 39.83
N ASP A 133 -1.24 11.31 40.21
CA ASP A 133 0.07 11.84 40.57
C ASP A 133 0.85 12.35 39.34
N LEU A 134 0.88 11.56 38.27
CA LEU A 134 1.55 11.97 37.03
C LEU A 134 0.70 13.01 36.30
N GLY A 135 -0.62 12.87 36.30
CA GLY A 135 -1.54 13.85 35.70
C GLY A 135 -1.33 15.25 36.28
N ALA A 136 -1.26 15.37 37.62
CA ALA A 136 -1.00 16.65 38.28
C ALA A 136 0.37 17.24 37.90
N ARG A 137 1.42 16.41 37.82
CA ARG A 137 2.77 16.86 37.42
C ARG A 137 2.83 17.31 35.96
N LEU A 138 1.99 16.73 35.10
CA LEU A 138 1.96 17.01 33.67
C LEU A 138 0.91 18.06 33.27
N ALA A 139 0.12 18.59 34.20
CA ALA A 139 -1.04 19.44 33.92
C ALA A 139 -0.74 20.72 33.10
N ARG A 140 0.51 21.21 33.09
CA ARG A 140 0.94 22.38 32.29
C ARG A 140 1.25 22.06 30.83
N TYR A 141 1.53 20.81 30.51
CA TYR A 141 1.92 20.40 29.16
C TYR A 141 0.69 20.20 28.28
N ARG A 142 0.86 20.38 26.98
CA ARG A 142 -0.17 20.19 25.98
C ARG A 142 0.35 19.32 24.85
N GLY A 143 -0.55 18.57 24.23
CA GLY A 143 -0.25 17.69 23.12
C GLY A 143 -1.46 17.53 22.22
N PRO A 144 -1.28 16.94 21.04
CA PRO A 144 -2.39 16.63 20.16
C PRO A 144 -3.41 15.73 20.86
N TYR A 145 -4.69 15.97 20.61
CA TYR A 145 -5.76 15.13 21.14
C TYR A 145 -5.65 13.71 20.58
N VAL A 146 -5.69 12.67 21.44
CA VAL A 146 -5.61 11.28 20.99
C VAL A 146 -7.01 10.74 20.71
N LEU A 147 -7.37 10.60 19.42
CA LEU A 147 -8.73 10.25 18.99
C LEU A 147 -9.23 8.89 19.50
N SER A 148 -8.33 7.91 19.64
CA SER A 148 -8.69 6.54 20.03
C SER A 148 -8.81 6.31 21.53
N ASP A 149 -8.59 7.34 22.35
CA ASP A 149 -8.38 7.21 23.79
C ASP A 149 -9.22 8.26 24.56
N LEU A 150 -9.57 7.94 25.80
CA LEU A 150 -10.26 8.85 26.71
C LEU A 150 -9.27 9.80 27.37
N ARG A 151 -9.39 11.11 27.16
CA ARG A 151 -8.54 12.12 27.82
C ARG A 151 -8.80 12.17 29.32
N TRP A 152 -7.74 12.19 30.12
CA TRP A 152 -7.83 12.34 31.57
C TRP A 152 -7.81 13.83 31.96
N HIS A 153 -9.00 14.38 32.28
CA HIS A 153 -9.20 15.81 32.52
C HIS A 153 -8.61 16.67 31.37
N ASP A 154 -7.85 17.73 31.70
CA ASP A 154 -7.31 18.68 30.72
C ASP A 154 -5.86 18.38 30.29
N GLY A 155 -5.20 17.42 30.95
CA GLY A 155 -3.75 17.18 30.87
C GLY A 155 -3.38 15.91 30.10
N PRO A 156 -2.10 15.73 29.73
CA PRO A 156 -1.70 14.95 28.54
C PRO A 156 -1.81 13.43 28.66
N LEU A 157 -2.55 12.92 29.64
CA LEU A 157 -2.77 11.50 29.86
C LEU A 157 -4.06 11.04 29.18
N TYR A 158 -3.99 9.88 28.53
CA TYR A 158 -5.07 9.29 27.75
C TYR A 158 -5.23 7.81 28.11
N LEU A 159 -6.46 7.32 28.18
CA LEU A 159 -6.81 5.98 28.63
C LEU A 159 -7.39 5.15 27.50
N ARG A 160 -6.88 3.92 27.36
CA ARG A 160 -7.46 2.93 26.45
C ARG A 160 -7.36 1.53 27.02
N TYR A 161 -8.42 0.74 26.88
CA TYR A 161 -8.38 -0.69 27.16
C TYR A 161 -7.80 -1.45 25.95
N GLY A 162 -6.89 -2.39 26.18
CA GLY A 162 -6.39 -3.26 25.11
C GLY A 162 -5.26 -4.19 25.53
N GLY A 163 -4.70 -4.92 24.57
CA GLY A 163 -3.61 -5.87 24.80
C GLY A 163 -2.35 -5.21 25.35
N PHE A 164 -1.73 -5.86 26.33
CA PHE A 164 -0.38 -5.59 26.85
C PHE A 164 0.61 -6.57 26.21
N ALA A 165 0.22 -7.84 26.14
CA ALA A 165 0.91 -8.86 25.37
C ALA A 165 0.49 -8.81 23.90
N GLU A 166 1.39 -9.23 23.02
CA GLU A 166 1.08 -9.39 21.61
C GLU A 166 0.31 -10.70 21.38
N LEU A 167 -0.98 -10.56 21.10
CA LEU A 167 -1.89 -11.64 20.78
C LEU A 167 -2.49 -11.40 19.41
N TRP A 168 -2.78 -12.47 18.68
CA TRP A 168 -3.31 -12.41 17.32
C TRP A 168 -4.55 -13.30 17.19
N CYS A 169 -5.53 -12.84 16.42
CA CYS A 169 -6.65 -13.64 15.96
C CYS A 169 -6.90 -13.35 14.48
N VAL A 170 -7.87 -14.04 13.89
CA VAL A 170 -8.30 -13.81 12.51
C VAL A 170 -9.62 -13.06 12.51
N ASP A 171 -9.70 -11.97 11.74
CA ASP A 171 -10.91 -11.21 11.43
C ASP A 171 -11.16 -11.25 9.91
N GLY A 172 -12.15 -12.04 9.49
CA GLY A 172 -12.31 -12.41 8.08
C GLY A 172 -11.11 -13.24 7.57
N ASP A 173 -10.35 -12.68 6.64
CA ASP A 173 -9.13 -13.28 6.08
C ASP A 173 -7.84 -12.65 6.62
N GLU A 174 -7.94 -11.66 7.52
CA GLU A 174 -6.79 -10.91 7.99
C GLU A 174 -6.42 -11.28 9.45
N PRO A 175 -5.16 -11.64 9.71
CA PRO A 175 -4.64 -11.74 11.07
C PRO A 175 -4.53 -10.34 11.68
N VAL A 176 -5.17 -10.13 12.83
CA VAL A 176 -5.24 -8.84 13.53
C VAL A 176 -4.82 -8.98 15.00
N PRO A 177 -4.28 -7.92 15.63
CA PRO A 177 -4.02 -7.92 17.06
C PRO A 177 -5.29 -8.21 17.86
N ALA A 178 -5.17 -8.91 18.97
CA ALA A 178 -6.30 -9.44 19.74
C ALA A 178 -6.25 -9.10 21.23
N VAL A 179 -7.42 -9.17 21.85
CA VAL A 179 -7.63 -9.27 23.30
C VAL A 179 -8.44 -10.52 23.61
N VAL A 180 -8.35 -10.99 24.85
CA VAL A 180 -9.03 -12.17 25.36
C VAL A 180 -10.31 -11.73 26.08
N ARG A 181 -11.45 -12.29 25.67
CA ARG A 181 -12.71 -12.15 26.40
C ARG A 181 -12.69 -12.94 27.72
N PRO A 182 -13.62 -12.70 28.66
CA PRO A 182 -13.71 -13.48 29.91
C PRO A 182 -13.90 -14.98 29.71
N ASP A 183 -14.43 -15.41 28.56
CA ASP A 183 -14.60 -16.82 28.19
C ASP A 183 -13.34 -17.47 27.57
N GLY A 184 -12.22 -16.72 27.49
CA GLY A 184 -10.96 -17.17 26.92
C GLY A 184 -10.85 -17.01 25.39
N VAL A 185 -11.89 -16.52 24.71
CA VAL A 185 -11.87 -16.36 23.26
C VAL A 185 -11.12 -15.10 22.85
N LEU A 186 -10.17 -15.24 21.92
CA LEU A 186 -9.48 -14.12 21.28
C LEU A 186 -10.43 -13.41 20.30
N VAL A 187 -10.50 -12.09 20.45
CA VAL A 187 -11.27 -11.16 19.61
C VAL A 187 -10.41 -9.97 19.19
N PRO A 188 -10.69 -9.30 18.07
CA PRO A 188 -9.89 -8.17 17.59
C PRO A 188 -9.76 -7.03 18.61
N ASP A 189 -8.53 -6.57 18.85
CA ASP A 189 -8.20 -5.33 19.56
C ASP A 189 -8.45 -4.13 18.63
N ARG A 190 -9.71 -3.67 18.55
CA ARG A 190 -10.11 -2.59 17.63
C ARG A 190 -9.40 -1.28 17.96
N ARG A 191 -8.61 -0.77 17.01
CA ARG A 191 -7.76 0.44 17.14
C ARG A 191 -8.26 1.58 16.25
N GLU A 192 -9.55 1.83 16.27
CA GLU A 192 -10.18 2.89 15.47
C GLU A 192 -9.87 4.29 16.04
N PRO A 193 -9.91 5.36 15.24
CA PRO A 193 -9.70 6.73 15.70
C PRO A 193 -10.94 7.28 16.44
N VAL A 194 -11.49 6.47 17.34
CA VAL A 194 -12.61 6.78 18.22
C VAL A 194 -12.42 5.99 19.52
N PHE A 195 -12.71 6.63 20.65
CA PHE A 195 -12.67 5.95 21.94
C PHE A 195 -13.78 4.91 22.03
N THR A 196 -13.39 3.65 22.26
CA THR A 196 -14.32 2.53 22.46
C THR A 196 -13.82 1.66 23.60
N VAL A 197 -14.78 1.08 24.34
CA VAL A 197 -14.52 0.13 25.41
C VAL A 197 -15.30 -1.15 25.07
N PRO A 198 -14.65 -2.33 25.06
CA PRO A 198 -15.39 -3.58 24.94
C PRO A 198 -16.47 -3.68 26.03
N ASP A 199 -17.66 -4.11 25.66
CA ASP A 199 -18.82 -4.25 26.55
C ASP A 199 -18.56 -5.15 27.78
N TRP A 200 -17.64 -6.11 27.64
CA TRP A 200 -17.20 -7.02 28.71
C TRP A 200 -15.96 -6.53 29.48
N ALA A 201 -15.32 -5.43 29.08
CA ALA A 201 -14.09 -4.97 29.74
C ALA A 201 -14.40 -4.41 31.14
N PRO A 202 -13.58 -4.73 32.16
CA PRO A 202 -13.76 -4.15 33.49
C PRO A 202 -13.49 -2.63 33.44
N VAL A 203 -14.46 -1.83 33.91
CA VAL A 203 -14.36 -0.37 33.98
C VAL A 203 -14.35 0.07 35.44
N PRO A 204 -13.20 0.54 35.98
CA PRO A 204 -13.12 1.05 37.34
C PRO A 204 -14.02 2.27 37.54
N GLY A 205 -14.56 2.47 38.74
CA GLY A 205 -15.53 3.53 39.03
C GLY A 205 -15.07 4.93 38.60
N PHE A 206 -13.81 5.28 38.88
CA PHE A 206 -13.23 6.57 38.48
C PHE A 206 -13.06 6.73 36.95
N VAL A 207 -12.90 5.63 36.21
CA VAL A 207 -12.88 5.66 34.74
C VAL A 207 -14.31 5.83 34.22
N ALA A 208 -15.28 5.12 34.81
CA ALA A 208 -16.70 5.24 34.45
C ALA A 208 -17.20 6.68 34.68
N GLU A 209 -16.83 7.30 35.80
CA GLU A 209 -17.11 8.71 36.09
C GLU A 209 -16.53 9.63 35.01
N ARG A 210 -15.27 9.41 34.59
CA ARG A 210 -14.67 10.21 33.52
C ARG A 210 -15.34 10.00 32.16
N ILE A 211 -15.74 8.77 31.82
CA ILE A 211 -16.50 8.46 30.60
C ILE A 211 -17.84 9.20 30.62
N ALA A 212 -18.57 9.14 31.74
CA ALA A 212 -19.84 9.83 31.90
C ALA A 212 -19.68 11.36 31.78
N ALA A 213 -18.61 11.91 32.39
CA ALA A 213 -18.30 13.33 32.25
C ALA A 213 -17.98 13.71 30.79
N ALA A 214 -17.20 12.88 30.07
CA ALA A 214 -16.86 13.12 28.67
C ALA A 214 -18.11 13.07 27.76
N ALA A 215 -19.05 12.17 28.06
CA ALA A 215 -20.31 12.07 27.32
C ALA A 215 -21.29 13.22 27.62
N ALA A 216 -21.11 13.92 28.76
CA ALA A 216 -21.91 15.07 29.17
C ALA A 216 -21.30 16.40 28.75
N GLU A 217 -20.02 16.42 28.34
CA GLU A 217 -19.41 17.57 27.67
C GLU A 217 -20.21 17.82 26.38
N THR A 218 -20.95 18.93 26.36
CA THR A 218 -21.74 19.36 25.21
C THR A 218 -20.97 20.46 24.52
N ASP A 219 -20.71 20.28 23.22
CA ASP A 219 -20.30 21.38 22.36
C ASP A 219 -21.55 22.06 21.82
N ASP A 220 -21.49 23.39 21.69
CA ASP A 220 -22.51 24.12 20.96
C ASP A 220 -22.59 23.57 19.53
N ASP A 221 -23.82 23.30 19.06
CA ASP A 221 -24.03 22.88 17.68
C ASP A 221 -23.49 23.96 16.74
N PRO A 222 -22.57 23.63 15.82
CA PRO A 222 -22.06 24.61 14.88
C PRO A 222 -23.19 25.02 13.93
N PRO A 223 -23.12 26.22 13.32
CA PRO A 223 -24.11 26.65 12.32
C PRO A 223 -23.97 25.90 10.97
N TYR A 224 -23.37 24.71 10.97
CA TYR A 224 -23.12 23.90 9.78
C TYR A 224 -23.49 22.44 10.05
N ARG A 225 -24.12 21.79 9.06
CA ARG A 225 -24.34 20.34 9.06
C ARG A 225 -23.34 19.68 8.11
N ILE A 226 -22.51 18.78 8.62
CA ILE A 226 -21.65 17.94 7.78
C ILE A 226 -22.53 16.96 6.99
N ASP A 227 -22.42 17.01 5.67
CA ASP A 227 -23.17 16.14 4.76
C ASP A 227 -22.30 14.94 4.33
N GLU A 228 -21.00 15.16 4.08
CA GLU A 228 -20.05 14.14 3.63
C GLU A 228 -18.60 14.51 3.99
N ALA A 229 -17.77 13.52 4.29
CA ALA A 229 -16.32 13.71 4.39
C ALA A 229 -15.67 13.54 3.01
N LEU A 230 -14.99 14.59 2.54
CA LEU A 230 -14.26 14.59 1.26
C LEU A 230 -12.85 14.01 1.41
N HIS A 231 -12.20 14.29 2.55
CA HIS A 231 -10.86 13.79 2.85
C HIS A 231 -10.65 13.69 4.36
N HIS A 232 -9.83 12.72 4.80
CA HIS A 232 -9.40 12.60 6.19
C HIS A 232 -7.90 12.41 6.29
N SER A 233 -7.29 13.15 7.19
CA SER A 233 -5.88 13.04 7.55
C SER A 233 -5.72 13.09 9.08
N ASN A 234 -4.49 13.00 9.56
CA ASN A 234 -4.17 13.30 10.94
C ASN A 234 -4.22 14.81 11.24
N ALA A 235 -4.05 15.68 10.24
CA ALA A 235 -4.22 17.12 10.41
C ALA A 235 -5.67 17.52 10.69
N GLY A 236 -6.63 16.71 10.27
CA GLY A 236 -8.06 16.97 10.32
C GLY A 236 -8.76 16.45 9.06
N GLY A 237 -10.08 16.58 8.99
CA GLY A 237 -10.91 16.28 7.83
C GLY A 237 -11.24 17.51 6.96
N VAL A 238 -11.58 17.23 5.71
CA VAL A 238 -12.22 18.18 4.79
C VAL A 238 -13.62 17.67 4.52
N TYR A 239 -14.63 18.50 4.71
CA TYR A 239 -16.03 18.10 4.70
C TYR A 239 -16.84 18.95 3.73
N ARG A 240 -17.76 18.33 3.01
CA ARG A 240 -18.88 19.03 2.39
C ARG A 240 -19.95 19.23 3.46
N ALA A 241 -20.43 20.46 3.60
CA ALA A 241 -21.41 20.81 4.61
C ALA A 241 -22.47 21.78 4.07
N THR A 242 -23.60 21.85 4.77
CA THR A 242 -24.65 22.83 4.56
C THR A 242 -24.59 23.88 5.67
N ASP A 243 -24.47 25.16 5.30
CA ASP A 243 -24.64 26.28 6.24
C ASP A 243 -26.11 26.40 6.63
N LEU A 244 -26.41 26.30 7.92
CA LEU A 244 -27.78 26.30 8.43
C LEU A 244 -28.40 27.70 8.48
N ARG A 245 -27.61 28.76 8.30
CA ARG A 245 -28.07 30.15 8.32
C ARG A 245 -28.83 30.51 7.05
N ASP A 246 -28.44 29.95 5.90
CA ASP A 246 -29.05 30.25 4.59
C ASP A 246 -29.14 29.07 3.61
N GLY A 247 -28.69 27.87 3.99
CA GLY A 247 -28.81 26.65 3.20
C GLY A 247 -27.74 26.46 2.12
N ARG A 248 -26.72 27.32 2.02
CA ARG A 248 -25.65 27.16 1.01
C ARG A 248 -24.76 25.96 1.32
N THR A 249 -24.24 25.31 0.27
CA THR A 249 -23.19 24.28 0.41
C THR A 249 -21.82 24.94 0.56
N VAL A 250 -21.01 24.45 1.51
CA VAL A 250 -19.67 24.94 1.84
C VAL A 250 -18.68 23.78 2.01
N VAL A 251 -17.39 24.11 2.03
CA VAL A 251 -16.33 23.20 2.47
C VAL A 251 -15.88 23.61 3.87
N LEU A 252 -15.81 22.65 4.79
CA LEU A 252 -15.22 22.83 6.11
C LEU A 252 -13.87 22.12 6.16
N ARG A 253 -12.79 22.86 6.39
CA ARG A 253 -11.45 22.30 6.58
C ARG A 253 -11.08 22.37 8.06
N GLU A 254 -10.98 21.20 8.69
CA GLU A 254 -10.61 21.04 10.09
C GLU A 254 -9.09 21.05 10.27
N ALA A 255 -8.63 21.74 11.30
CA ALA A 255 -7.26 21.67 11.79
C ALA A 255 -7.21 21.28 13.27
N ARG A 256 -6.49 20.19 13.54
CA ARG A 256 -6.24 19.65 14.87
C ARG A 256 -4.97 20.27 15.46
N PRO A 257 -5.05 21.00 16.60
CA PRO A 257 -3.87 21.60 17.22
C PRO A 257 -2.79 20.56 17.55
N LEU A 258 -1.53 20.92 17.31
CA LEU A 258 -0.34 20.09 17.56
C LEU A 258 -0.31 18.73 16.83
N ALA A 259 -1.25 18.48 15.92
CA ALA A 259 -1.34 17.26 15.12
C ALA A 259 -1.06 17.55 13.64
N GLY A 260 -0.86 16.48 12.86
CA GLY A 260 -0.62 16.57 11.43
C GLY A 260 0.62 17.40 11.10
N LEU A 261 1.75 17.09 11.75
CA LEU A 261 2.99 17.83 11.55
C LEU A 261 3.48 17.70 10.10
N ASP A 262 4.12 18.75 9.60
CA ASP A 262 4.89 18.69 8.37
C ASP A 262 6.36 18.29 8.63
N GLY A 263 7.17 18.22 7.57
CA GLY A 263 8.59 17.85 7.70
C GLY A 263 9.43 18.85 8.53
N ALA A 264 8.95 20.07 8.71
CA ALA A 264 9.56 21.10 9.55
C ALA A 264 9.03 21.08 11.00
N GLY A 265 8.00 20.30 11.29
CA GLY A 265 7.33 20.24 12.59
C GLY A 265 6.22 21.28 12.77
N THR A 266 5.78 21.95 11.70
CA THR A 266 4.62 22.86 11.71
C THR A 266 3.34 22.06 11.84
N ASP A 267 2.43 22.44 12.73
CA ASP A 267 1.16 21.73 12.93
C ASP A 267 0.05 22.15 11.95
N ALA A 268 -1.06 21.41 11.96
CA ALA A 268 -2.21 21.68 11.11
C ALA A 268 -2.82 23.06 11.35
N LEU A 269 -2.87 23.51 12.60
CA LEU A 269 -3.46 24.79 12.98
C LEU A 269 -2.69 25.97 12.37
N THR A 270 -1.36 25.93 12.45
CA THR A 270 -0.50 26.96 11.87
C THR A 270 -0.65 27.03 10.35
N ARG A 271 -0.78 25.87 9.68
CA ARG A 271 -1.02 25.82 8.23
C ARG A 271 -2.42 26.30 7.84
N LEU A 272 -3.45 26.00 8.62
CA LEU A 272 -4.82 26.50 8.38
C LEU A 272 -4.89 28.03 8.45
N ARG A 273 -4.19 28.65 9.41
CA ARG A 273 -4.12 30.11 9.52
C ARG A 273 -3.37 30.75 8.36
N ARG A 274 -2.32 30.09 7.86
CA ARG A 274 -1.63 30.51 6.64
C ARG A 274 -2.57 30.46 5.43
N GLU A 275 -3.32 29.37 5.28
CA GLU A 275 -4.32 29.24 4.22
C GLU A 275 -5.36 30.37 4.29
N GLU A 276 -5.89 30.68 5.48
CA GLU A 276 -6.80 31.81 5.71
C GLU A 276 -6.19 33.14 5.20
N ASP A 277 -4.95 33.44 5.57
CA ASP A 277 -4.27 34.66 5.15
C ASP A 277 -4.02 34.73 3.64
N MET A 278 -3.69 33.60 3.02
CA MET A 278 -3.51 33.50 1.56
C MET A 278 -4.84 33.70 0.82
N LEU A 279 -5.92 33.05 1.26
CA LEU A 279 -7.25 33.22 0.67
C LEU A 279 -7.75 34.65 0.78
N ARG A 280 -7.53 35.34 1.91
CA ARG A 280 -7.86 36.77 2.06
C ARG A 280 -7.13 37.64 1.05
N ARG A 281 -5.84 37.41 0.83
CA ARG A 281 -5.02 38.18 -0.11
C ARG A 281 -5.41 37.92 -1.57
N LEU A 282 -5.84 36.70 -1.87
CA LEU A 282 -6.25 36.25 -3.19
C LEU A 282 -7.73 36.52 -3.49
N ALA A 283 -8.46 37.13 -2.57
CA ALA A 283 -9.87 37.47 -2.75
C ALA A 283 -10.13 38.22 -4.08
N GLY A 284 -11.23 37.85 -4.72
CA GLY A 284 -11.67 38.39 -6.02
C GLY A 284 -11.05 37.73 -7.25
N LEU A 285 -10.21 36.69 -7.09
CA LEU A 285 -9.78 35.84 -8.21
C LEU A 285 -10.78 34.69 -8.40
N ASP A 286 -11.32 34.53 -9.60
CA ASP A 286 -12.27 33.44 -9.93
C ASP A 286 -11.63 32.04 -9.84
N CYS A 287 -10.29 31.97 -9.90
CA CYS A 287 -9.53 30.73 -9.81
C CYS A 287 -9.16 30.33 -8.38
N VAL A 288 -9.70 30.99 -7.35
CA VAL A 288 -9.44 30.74 -5.93
C VAL A 288 -10.77 30.64 -5.16
N PRO A 289 -10.96 29.66 -4.26
CA PRO A 289 -12.16 29.58 -3.43
C PRO A 289 -12.34 30.82 -2.57
N ARG A 290 -13.58 31.27 -2.39
CA ARG A 290 -13.86 32.35 -1.44
C ARG A 290 -13.75 31.83 -0.01
N LEU A 291 -13.00 32.55 0.82
CA LEU A 291 -13.08 32.42 2.27
C LEU A 291 -14.44 32.95 2.75
N LEU A 292 -15.18 32.14 3.49
CA LEU A 292 -16.53 32.47 3.96
C LEU A 292 -16.56 32.78 5.47
N ASP A 293 -15.88 31.96 6.27
CA ASP A 293 -15.93 32.05 7.74
C ASP A 293 -14.72 31.34 8.37
N ARG A 294 -14.48 31.57 9.66
CA ARG A 294 -13.58 30.78 10.50
C ARG A 294 -14.20 30.63 11.89
N LEU A 295 -14.26 29.39 12.38
CA LEU A 295 -14.75 29.11 13.73
C LEU A 295 -13.86 28.12 14.47
N THR A 296 -13.98 28.14 15.79
CA THR A 296 -13.54 27.05 16.64
C THR A 296 -14.78 26.24 17.00
N TRP A 297 -14.76 24.95 16.71
CA TRP A 297 -15.79 24.01 17.14
C TRP A 297 -15.10 22.89 17.93
N TRP A 298 -15.56 22.69 19.16
CA TRP A 298 -14.84 21.93 20.18
C TRP A 298 -13.39 22.47 20.35
N GLU A 299 -12.38 21.60 20.35
CA GLU A 299 -10.96 21.96 20.47
C GLU A 299 -10.27 22.17 19.10
N HIS A 300 -11.01 22.16 18.00
CA HIS A 300 -10.46 22.27 16.64
C HIS A 300 -10.83 23.60 15.97
N GLU A 301 -9.96 24.08 15.07
CA GLU A 301 -10.30 25.21 14.20
C GLU A 301 -10.81 24.72 12.85
N PHE A 302 -11.82 25.39 12.32
CA PHE A 302 -12.42 25.12 11.02
C PHE A 302 -12.33 26.37 10.15
N LEU A 303 -11.78 26.21 8.95
CA LEU A 303 -11.85 27.20 7.88
C LEU A 303 -13.03 26.85 6.98
N VAL A 304 -13.87 27.84 6.69
CA VAL A 304 -15.07 27.66 5.87
C VAL A 304 -14.85 28.32 4.53
N GLU A 305 -14.88 27.50 3.48
CA GLU A 305 -14.57 27.89 2.11
C GLU A 305 -15.78 27.67 1.19
N GLU A 306 -15.78 28.34 0.04
CA GLU A 306 -16.70 28.06 -1.05
C GLU A 306 -16.62 26.59 -1.48
N PHE A 307 -17.78 25.94 -1.63
CA PHE A 307 -17.85 24.68 -2.34
C PHE A 307 -17.65 24.89 -3.84
N VAL A 308 -16.51 24.43 -4.34
CA VAL A 308 -16.19 24.46 -5.78
C VAL A 308 -16.92 23.32 -6.46
N GLU A 309 -17.94 23.63 -7.26
CA GLU A 309 -18.59 22.62 -8.11
C GLU A 309 -17.63 22.09 -9.18
N GLY A 310 -17.53 20.78 -9.33
CA GLY A 310 -16.67 20.11 -10.31
C GLY A 310 -15.85 18.98 -9.70
N ASP A 311 -14.93 18.44 -10.50
CA ASP A 311 -14.04 17.36 -10.11
C ASP A 311 -12.57 17.79 -10.19
N THR A 312 -11.69 17.08 -9.49
CA THR A 312 -10.25 17.33 -9.59
C THR A 312 -9.72 16.92 -10.97
N LEU A 313 -8.63 17.55 -11.41
CA LEU A 313 -7.91 17.14 -12.61
C LEU A 313 -7.50 15.66 -12.51
N GLN A 314 -7.07 15.20 -11.33
CA GLN A 314 -6.78 13.79 -11.08
C GLN A 314 -7.97 12.87 -11.41
N HIS A 315 -9.20 13.24 -11.01
CA HIS A 315 -10.40 12.49 -11.36
C HIS A 315 -10.64 12.48 -12.87
N HIS A 316 -10.52 13.64 -13.53
CA HIS A 316 -10.66 13.72 -14.98
C HIS A 316 -9.62 12.86 -15.72
N LEU A 317 -8.36 12.83 -15.28
CA LEU A 317 -7.34 11.96 -15.84
C LEU A 317 -7.73 10.48 -15.69
N ALA A 318 -8.16 10.06 -14.50
CA ALA A 318 -8.57 8.67 -14.25
C ALA A 318 -9.73 8.21 -15.13
N MET A 319 -10.65 9.11 -15.49
CA MET A 319 -11.84 8.78 -16.28
C MET A 319 -11.68 8.96 -17.79
N ARG A 320 -10.77 9.83 -18.24
CA ARG A 320 -10.66 10.23 -19.67
C ARG A 320 -9.41 9.72 -20.36
N HIS A 321 -8.42 9.24 -19.63
CA HIS A 321 -7.10 8.97 -20.21
C HIS A 321 -7.16 7.82 -21.25
N PRO A 322 -6.85 8.07 -22.54
CA PRO A 322 -7.15 7.13 -23.62
C PRO A 322 -6.38 5.81 -23.51
N LEU A 323 -5.19 5.83 -22.91
CA LEU A 323 -4.31 4.67 -22.78
C LEU A 323 -4.75 3.66 -21.69
N ILE A 324 -5.79 3.96 -20.91
CA ILE A 324 -6.39 3.00 -19.95
C ILE A 324 -7.38 2.03 -20.62
N HIS A 325 -7.60 2.21 -21.92
CA HIS A 325 -8.37 1.30 -22.77
C HIS A 325 -7.43 0.67 -23.81
N PRO A 326 -7.71 -0.56 -24.25
CA PRO A 326 -6.97 -1.17 -25.35
C PRO A 326 -7.29 -0.46 -26.68
N ASP A 327 -6.31 -0.45 -27.59
CA ASP A 327 -6.41 0.08 -28.95
C ASP A 327 -6.98 1.51 -29.08
N PRO A 328 -6.40 2.52 -28.40
CA PRO A 328 -6.86 3.91 -28.56
C PRO A 328 -6.60 4.40 -30.00
N THR A 329 -7.62 5.01 -30.59
CA THR A 329 -7.54 5.59 -31.93
C THR A 329 -6.72 6.87 -31.94
N ASP A 330 -6.16 7.23 -33.10
CA ASP A 330 -5.42 8.49 -33.26
C ASP A 330 -6.31 9.72 -32.95
N GLN A 331 -7.62 9.63 -33.24
CA GLN A 331 -8.57 10.69 -32.92
C GLN A 331 -8.78 10.83 -31.40
N GLU A 332 -8.96 9.73 -30.66
CA GLU A 332 -9.09 9.77 -29.19
C GLU A 332 -7.84 10.38 -28.53
N LEU A 333 -6.65 10.07 -29.07
CA LEU A 333 -5.40 10.66 -28.60
C LEU A 333 -5.33 12.16 -28.92
N ALA A 334 -5.75 12.58 -30.11
CA ALA A 334 -5.78 13.98 -30.52
C ALA A 334 -6.77 14.79 -29.67
N ASP A 335 -7.99 14.28 -29.46
CA ASP A 335 -9.03 14.93 -28.66
C ASP A 335 -8.59 15.07 -27.20
N TYR A 336 -8.03 14.01 -26.63
CA TYR A 336 -7.48 14.06 -25.28
C TYR A 336 -6.31 15.05 -25.18
N THR A 337 -5.43 15.08 -26.17
CA THR A 337 -4.29 16.00 -26.19
C THR A 337 -4.74 17.44 -26.25
N ALA A 338 -5.71 17.77 -27.11
CA ALA A 338 -6.29 19.11 -27.18
C ALA A 338 -6.92 19.54 -25.85
N TRP A 339 -7.69 18.64 -25.21
CA TRP A 339 -8.25 18.90 -23.89
C TRP A 339 -7.18 19.10 -22.81
N ALA A 340 -6.17 18.24 -22.74
CA ALA A 340 -5.12 18.33 -21.74
C ALA A 340 -4.31 19.63 -21.88
N LEU A 341 -4.02 20.06 -23.11
CA LEU A 341 -3.33 21.32 -23.38
C LEU A 341 -4.16 22.53 -22.96
N ASP A 342 -5.47 22.56 -23.27
CA ASP A 342 -6.37 23.64 -22.84
C ASP A 342 -6.44 23.73 -21.30
N VAL A 343 -6.49 22.59 -20.60
CA VAL A 343 -6.45 22.56 -19.13
C VAL A 343 -5.14 23.14 -18.61
N ILE A 344 -3.99 22.73 -19.17
CA ILE A 344 -2.68 23.24 -18.76
C ILE A 344 -2.57 24.76 -18.97
N ASP A 345 -3.05 25.27 -20.11
CA ASP A 345 -3.02 26.71 -20.41
C ASP A 345 -3.87 27.51 -19.40
N ARG A 346 -5.02 26.96 -18.98
CA ARG A 346 -5.88 27.56 -17.94
C ARG A 346 -5.23 27.50 -16.55
N VAL A 347 -4.55 26.41 -16.21
CA VAL A 347 -3.78 26.30 -14.95
C VAL A 347 -2.65 27.32 -14.93
N GLU A 348 -1.90 27.46 -16.03
CA GLU A 348 -0.82 28.45 -16.14
C GLU A 348 -1.35 29.89 -16.01
N THR A 349 -2.54 30.16 -16.57
CA THR A 349 -3.24 31.44 -16.41
C THR A 349 -3.63 31.70 -14.95
N ALA A 350 -4.24 30.72 -14.27
CA ALA A 350 -4.63 30.83 -12.86
C ALA A 350 -3.41 31.05 -11.95
N LEU A 351 -2.33 30.30 -12.18
CA LEU A 351 -1.08 30.44 -11.43
C LEU A 351 -0.45 31.82 -11.62
N SER A 352 -0.49 32.36 -12.85
CA SER A 352 -0.02 33.72 -13.14
C SER A 352 -0.83 34.79 -12.40
N GLN A 353 -2.15 34.60 -12.24
CA GLN A 353 -3.01 35.51 -11.46
C GLN A 353 -2.67 35.48 -9.97
N VAL A 354 -2.37 34.31 -9.42
CA VAL A 354 -1.89 34.14 -8.03
C VAL A 354 -0.54 34.83 -7.83
N HIS A 355 0.42 34.60 -8.74
CA HIS A 355 1.74 35.23 -8.71
C HIS A 355 1.66 36.76 -8.79
N ALA A 356 0.73 37.30 -9.59
CA ALA A 356 0.51 38.74 -9.70
C ALA A 356 0.05 39.41 -8.39
N ARG A 357 -0.45 38.63 -7.42
CA ARG A 357 -0.77 39.09 -6.04
C ARG A 357 0.41 38.94 -5.06
N GLY A 358 1.58 38.51 -5.55
CA GLY A 358 2.80 38.30 -4.77
C GLY A 358 2.76 37.04 -3.91
N VAL A 359 1.99 36.03 -4.33
CA VAL A 359 1.84 34.75 -3.63
C VAL A 359 2.44 33.64 -4.49
N VAL A 360 3.19 32.73 -3.87
CA VAL A 360 3.62 31.45 -4.45
C VAL A 360 2.64 30.39 -3.95
N PHE A 361 2.12 29.53 -4.84
CA PHE A 361 1.14 28.51 -4.51
C PHE A 361 1.76 27.36 -3.70
N GLY A 362 2.95 26.90 -4.07
CA GLY A 362 3.79 26.02 -3.28
C GLY A 362 3.46 24.52 -3.36
N ASP A 363 2.25 24.13 -3.78
CA ASP A 363 1.81 22.73 -3.84
C ASP A 363 0.94 22.43 -5.08
N LEU A 364 1.43 22.77 -6.28
CA LEU A 364 0.73 22.48 -7.53
C LEU A 364 0.85 21.00 -7.92
N HIS A 365 -0.27 20.28 -7.92
CA HIS A 365 -0.39 18.92 -8.48
C HIS A 365 -1.82 18.63 -8.92
N THR A 366 -2.07 17.46 -9.50
CA THR A 366 -3.36 17.11 -10.15
C THR A 366 -4.55 17.04 -9.19
N ALA A 367 -4.34 16.88 -7.88
CA ALA A 367 -5.43 16.85 -6.91
C ALA A 367 -5.85 18.27 -6.45
N ASN A 368 -4.93 19.24 -6.51
CA ASN A 368 -5.15 20.64 -6.09
C ASN A 368 -5.68 21.53 -7.23
N VAL A 369 -6.05 20.93 -8.36
CA VAL A 369 -6.65 21.62 -9.52
C VAL A 369 -8.06 21.09 -9.71
N MET A 370 -9.08 21.92 -9.50
CA MET A 370 -10.49 21.60 -9.77
C MET A 370 -10.94 22.17 -11.11
N ILE A 371 -11.76 21.41 -11.83
CA ILE A 371 -12.35 21.80 -13.10
C ILE A 371 -13.86 21.94 -12.92
N ARG A 372 -14.37 23.16 -13.07
CA ARG A 372 -15.80 23.44 -13.02
C ARG A 372 -16.52 22.87 -14.25
N PRO A 373 -17.85 22.65 -14.20
CA PRO A 373 -18.62 22.18 -15.35
C PRO A 373 -18.49 23.05 -16.62
N ASP A 374 -18.19 24.34 -16.45
CA ASP A 374 -17.94 25.29 -17.55
C ASP A 374 -16.48 25.33 -18.05
N GLY A 375 -15.61 24.46 -17.50
CA GLY A 375 -14.20 24.37 -17.86
C GLY A 375 -13.28 25.37 -17.17
N ARG A 376 -13.78 26.22 -16.25
CA ARG A 376 -12.91 27.10 -15.45
C ARG A 376 -12.11 26.29 -14.43
N ILE A 377 -10.88 26.74 -14.19
CA ILE A 377 -9.95 26.15 -13.23
C ILE A 377 -10.02 26.89 -11.90
N VAL A 378 -10.08 26.14 -10.80
CA VAL A 378 -9.92 26.65 -9.45
C VAL A 378 -8.78 25.88 -8.78
N LEU A 379 -7.79 26.61 -8.27
CA LEU A 379 -6.73 26.04 -7.44
C LEU A 379 -7.25 25.93 -6.00
N VAL A 380 -7.03 24.81 -5.34
CA VAL A 380 -7.51 24.55 -3.96
C VAL A 380 -6.36 24.09 -3.07
N ASP A 381 -6.54 24.19 -1.76
CA ASP A 381 -5.52 23.85 -0.74
C ASP A 381 -4.32 24.82 -0.77
N PHE A 382 -4.48 25.97 -0.12
CA PHE A 382 -3.43 27.00 0.00
C PHE A 382 -2.59 26.85 1.28
N GLU A 383 -2.59 25.68 1.93
CA GLU A 383 -1.89 25.48 3.20
C GLU A 383 -0.36 25.66 3.09
N GLN A 384 0.18 25.45 1.89
CA GLN A 384 1.60 25.60 1.55
C GLN A 384 1.93 26.90 0.81
N ALA A 385 0.94 27.76 0.56
CA ALA A 385 1.14 29.02 -0.15
C ALA A 385 1.76 30.08 0.76
N TYR A 386 2.63 30.91 0.19
CA TYR A 386 3.43 31.88 0.94
C TYR A 386 3.71 33.14 0.11
N LEU A 387 4.15 34.21 0.76
CA LEU A 387 4.52 35.42 0.03
C LEU A 387 5.86 35.24 -0.70
N VAL A 388 5.99 35.84 -1.89
CA VAL A 388 7.21 35.73 -2.72
C VAL A 388 8.48 36.13 -1.96
N ASP A 389 8.38 37.11 -1.05
CA ASP A 389 9.49 37.64 -0.25
C ASP A 389 9.60 36.99 1.15
N GLU A 390 8.76 35.99 1.46
CA GLU A 390 8.78 35.27 2.73
C GLU A 390 9.91 34.24 2.76
N ASP A 391 10.61 34.18 3.89
CA ASP A 391 11.58 33.12 4.17
C ASP A 391 10.86 31.83 4.60
N PHE A 392 10.14 31.23 3.65
CA PHE A 392 9.38 30.00 3.85
C PHE A 392 9.82 28.91 2.87
N THR A 393 9.79 27.65 3.34
CA THR A 393 10.09 26.47 2.54
C THR A 393 8.95 25.47 2.70
N PRO A 394 8.15 25.23 1.63
CA PRO A 394 7.16 24.17 1.63
C PRO A 394 7.80 22.81 1.94
N SER A 395 7.29 22.13 2.96
CA SER A 395 7.83 20.84 3.44
C SER A 395 6.91 19.64 3.16
N LEU A 396 5.63 19.91 2.88
CA LEU A 396 4.68 18.99 2.23
C LEU A 396 4.70 19.27 0.73
N GLY A 397 4.63 18.21 -0.06
CA GLY A 397 4.42 18.29 -1.49
C GLY A 397 4.13 16.92 -2.08
N ASP A 398 3.31 16.88 -3.13
CA ASP A 398 3.00 15.63 -3.82
C ASP A 398 4.29 15.03 -4.44
N PRO A 399 4.59 13.74 -4.20
CA PRO A 399 5.80 13.13 -4.72
C PRO A 399 5.91 13.26 -6.25
N GLY A 400 7.04 13.76 -6.73
CA GLY A 400 7.28 14.03 -8.15
C GLY A 400 6.93 15.47 -8.60
N PHE A 401 6.25 16.27 -7.76
CA PHE A 401 5.97 17.69 -8.01
C PHE A 401 6.87 18.65 -7.22
N ALA A 402 7.67 18.14 -6.29
CA ALA A 402 8.66 18.91 -5.53
C ALA A 402 10.09 18.42 -5.77
N THR A 403 11.08 19.29 -5.55
CA THR A 403 12.50 18.97 -5.62
C THR A 403 13.26 19.62 -4.46
N PRO A 404 14.21 18.93 -3.81
CA PRO A 404 14.98 19.53 -2.71
C PRO A 404 15.91 20.67 -3.16
N ARG A 405 16.11 20.88 -4.47
CA ARG A 405 16.98 21.94 -5.01
C ARG A 405 16.32 23.31 -5.06
N ILE A 406 15.01 23.34 -5.34
CA ILE A 406 14.22 24.57 -5.32
C ILE A 406 13.25 24.47 -4.15
N ARG A 407 13.50 25.30 -3.14
CA ARG A 407 12.68 25.31 -1.93
C ARG A 407 12.00 26.65 -1.66
N ARG A 408 12.28 27.66 -2.48
CA ARG A 408 11.86 29.05 -2.25
C ARG A 408 11.48 29.77 -3.54
N GLY A 409 10.61 30.75 -3.40
CA GLY A 409 10.18 31.67 -4.46
C GLY A 409 9.37 31.02 -5.60
N PRO A 410 9.03 31.80 -6.63
CA PRO A 410 8.17 31.36 -7.74
C PRO A 410 8.71 30.20 -8.58
N ALA A 411 10.00 29.87 -8.42
CA ALA A 411 10.61 28.73 -9.08
C ALA A 411 10.02 27.39 -8.60
N VAL A 412 9.47 27.33 -7.37
CA VAL A 412 8.76 26.15 -6.85
C VAL A 412 7.59 25.80 -7.75
N ASP A 413 6.73 26.78 -8.03
CA ASP A 413 5.56 26.62 -8.88
C ASP A 413 5.92 26.35 -10.35
N ARG A 414 7.01 26.95 -10.84
CA ARG A 414 7.50 26.68 -12.21
C ARG A 414 7.91 25.21 -12.38
N TYR A 415 8.62 24.65 -11.40
CA TYR A 415 8.99 23.24 -11.41
C TYR A 415 7.75 22.34 -11.35
N ALA A 416 6.82 22.62 -10.43
CA ALA A 416 5.60 21.85 -10.29
C ALA A 416 4.71 21.92 -11.56
N LEU A 417 4.66 23.08 -12.24
CA LEU A 417 3.96 23.22 -13.52
C LEU A 417 4.62 22.38 -14.63
N ALA A 418 5.96 22.30 -14.69
CA ALA A 418 6.65 21.43 -15.62
C ALA A 418 6.34 19.95 -15.36
N CYS A 419 6.23 19.54 -14.09
CA CYS A 419 5.77 18.22 -13.71
C CYS A 419 4.31 17.98 -14.10
N LEU A 420 3.42 18.96 -13.91
CA LEU A 420 2.00 18.87 -14.27
C LEU A 420 1.81 18.69 -15.78
N ARG A 421 2.55 19.45 -16.59
CA ARG A 421 2.59 19.35 -18.06
C ARG A 421 2.93 17.95 -18.56
N LEU A 422 3.73 17.20 -17.78
CA LEU A 422 4.06 15.80 -18.07
C LEU A 422 3.02 14.84 -17.47
N ALA A 423 2.57 15.08 -16.24
CA ALA A 423 1.67 14.22 -15.48
C ALA A 423 0.31 14.02 -16.16
N VAL A 424 -0.21 15.03 -16.87
CA VAL A 424 -1.47 14.90 -17.62
C VAL A 424 -1.38 13.89 -18.77
N PHE A 425 -0.17 13.52 -19.22
CA PHE A 425 0.04 12.48 -20.23
C PHE A 425 0.60 11.18 -19.63
N LEU A 426 1.50 11.30 -18.65
CA LEU A 426 2.12 10.18 -17.95
C LEU A 426 2.01 10.40 -16.42
N PRO A 427 0.89 10.03 -15.79
CA PRO A 427 0.66 10.23 -14.35
C PRO A 427 1.41 9.22 -13.47
N ILE A 428 2.73 9.14 -13.66
CA ILE A 428 3.72 8.35 -12.91
C ILE A 428 4.94 9.20 -12.58
N THR A 429 4.75 10.51 -12.39
CA THR A 429 5.84 11.46 -12.07
C THR A 429 6.51 11.18 -10.73
N GLN A 430 5.86 10.43 -9.83
CA GLN A 430 6.45 9.96 -8.55
C GLN A 430 7.76 9.19 -8.78
N LEU A 431 7.92 8.56 -9.95
CA LEU A 431 9.13 7.84 -10.36
C LEU A 431 10.38 8.76 -10.39
N THR A 432 10.21 10.06 -10.52
CA THR A 432 11.35 11.00 -10.52
C THR A 432 11.95 11.17 -9.13
N ALA A 433 11.23 10.75 -8.07
CA ALA A 433 11.75 10.80 -6.70
C ALA A 433 13.02 9.97 -6.53
N LEU A 434 13.17 8.86 -7.24
CA LEU A 434 14.36 8.00 -7.15
C LEU A 434 15.55 8.54 -7.96
N THR A 435 15.30 9.15 -9.12
CA THR A 435 16.32 9.79 -9.95
C THR A 435 15.72 10.83 -10.88
N ASP A 436 16.30 12.03 -10.92
CA ASP A 436 15.87 13.11 -11.82
C ASP A 436 15.94 12.69 -13.30
N ASP A 437 16.85 11.79 -13.66
CA ASP A 437 17.03 11.36 -15.05
C ASP A 437 15.84 10.56 -15.59
N LYS A 438 14.92 10.15 -14.71
CA LYS A 438 13.69 9.46 -15.12
C LYS A 438 12.78 10.31 -15.99
N PHE A 439 12.87 11.64 -15.91
CA PHE A 439 12.15 12.55 -16.80
C PHE A 439 12.45 12.30 -18.29
N HIS A 440 13.64 11.79 -18.64
CA HIS A 440 13.97 11.44 -20.02
C HIS A 440 13.10 10.29 -20.55
N ASP A 441 12.83 9.27 -19.73
CA ASP A 441 11.98 8.15 -20.12
C ASP A 441 10.52 8.58 -20.24
N LEU A 442 10.05 9.37 -19.28
CA LEU A 442 8.66 9.83 -19.23
C LEU A 442 8.36 10.79 -20.39
N THR A 443 9.27 11.72 -20.71
CA THR A 443 9.10 12.61 -21.87
C THR A 443 9.18 11.84 -23.19
N SER A 444 9.98 10.77 -23.27
CA SER A 444 9.98 9.87 -24.43
C SER A 444 8.63 9.15 -24.59
N ALA A 445 8.08 8.60 -23.49
CA ALA A 445 6.77 7.96 -23.49
C ALA A 445 5.64 8.93 -23.86
N ALA A 446 5.74 10.21 -23.47
CA ALA A 446 4.76 11.25 -23.78
C ALA A 446 4.61 11.52 -25.28
N ARG A 447 5.59 11.15 -26.10
CA ARG A 447 5.51 11.22 -27.57
C ARG A 447 4.43 10.30 -28.17
N ARG A 448 3.82 9.42 -27.36
CA ARG A 448 2.63 8.65 -27.74
C ARG A 448 1.46 9.55 -28.13
N PHE A 449 1.43 10.78 -27.62
CA PHE A 449 0.41 11.80 -27.89
C PHE A 449 0.88 12.77 -28.98
N PRO A 450 -0.03 13.30 -29.82
CA PRO A 450 0.28 14.30 -30.85
C PRO A 450 0.55 15.69 -30.26
N LEU A 451 1.70 15.83 -29.59
CA LEU A 451 2.09 17.07 -28.89
C LEU A 451 2.61 18.15 -29.87
N PRO A 452 2.35 19.44 -29.59
CA PRO A 452 2.93 20.54 -30.36
C PRO A 452 4.47 20.52 -30.36
N ALA A 453 5.06 21.03 -31.44
CA ALA A 453 6.51 21.17 -31.54
C ALA A 453 7.08 21.99 -30.37
N GLY A 454 8.17 21.51 -29.76
CA GLY A 454 8.82 22.16 -28.63
C GLY A 454 8.12 22.00 -27.27
N TYR A 455 6.94 21.37 -27.18
CA TYR A 455 6.23 21.17 -25.90
C TYR A 455 7.10 20.40 -24.88
N LEU A 456 7.67 19.27 -25.30
CA LEU A 456 8.54 18.46 -24.45
C LEU A 456 9.90 19.12 -24.17
N ASP A 457 10.36 20.00 -25.06
CA ASP A 457 11.62 20.72 -24.87
C ASP A 457 11.45 21.78 -23.77
N ARG A 458 10.32 22.51 -23.76
CA ARG A 458 9.97 23.43 -22.66
C ARG A 458 9.95 22.75 -21.30
N ILE A 459 9.33 21.56 -21.20
CA ILE A 459 9.34 20.77 -19.96
C ILE A 459 10.78 20.45 -19.56
N ARG A 460 11.61 20.00 -20.50
CA ARG A 460 13.00 19.65 -20.23
C ARG A 460 13.81 20.87 -19.75
N ASP A 461 13.58 22.03 -20.35
CA ASP A 461 14.30 23.27 -20.02
C ASP A 461 13.90 23.80 -18.64
N ASP A 462 12.61 23.79 -18.29
CA ASP A 462 12.12 24.18 -16.96
C ASP A 462 12.70 23.25 -15.87
N LEU A 463 12.67 21.94 -16.11
CA LEU A 463 13.24 20.95 -15.19
C LEU A 463 14.77 21.06 -15.12
N HIS A 464 15.46 21.30 -16.24
CA HIS A 464 16.92 21.48 -16.25
C HIS A 464 17.33 22.73 -15.47
N THR A 465 16.65 23.85 -15.71
CA THR A 465 16.88 25.11 -14.98
C THR A 465 16.75 24.90 -13.48
N ALA A 466 15.71 24.17 -13.06
CA ALA A 466 15.51 23.80 -11.67
C ALA A 466 16.62 22.92 -11.10
N ARG A 467 17.13 21.97 -11.90
CA ARG A 467 18.21 21.06 -11.50
C ARG A 467 19.55 21.76 -11.34
N THR A 468 19.81 22.82 -12.12
CA THR A 468 21.07 23.57 -12.10
C THR A 468 21.06 24.79 -11.17
N ALA A 469 19.91 25.13 -10.59
CA ALA A 469 19.80 26.24 -9.65
C ALA A 469 20.71 25.98 -8.42
N PRO A 470 21.41 27.02 -7.91
CA PRO A 470 22.12 26.91 -6.64
C PRO A 470 21.15 26.48 -5.55
N THR A 471 21.54 25.51 -4.72
CA THR A 471 20.72 25.09 -3.59
C THR A 471 20.45 26.29 -2.69
N THR A 472 19.17 26.57 -2.42
CA THR A 472 18.75 27.78 -1.71
C THR A 472 19.05 27.77 -0.19
N ASP A 473 19.78 26.77 0.33
CA ASP A 473 20.08 26.64 1.76
C ASP A 473 21.54 26.30 2.08
N GLY A 474 22.06 26.97 3.12
CA GLY A 474 23.25 26.61 3.89
C GLY A 474 22.93 25.79 5.16
N ALA A 475 21.69 25.33 5.35
CA ALA A 475 21.28 24.49 6.46
C ALA A 475 21.33 23.01 6.06
N GLY A 476 22.10 22.22 6.81
CA GLY A 476 22.54 20.86 6.51
C GLY A 476 21.47 19.76 6.48
N THR A 477 20.40 19.90 5.71
CA THR A 477 19.62 18.73 5.26
C THR A 477 20.34 18.14 4.05
N THR A 478 21.25 17.20 4.28
CA THR A 478 21.81 16.39 3.18
C THR A 478 20.66 15.67 2.50
N ALA A 479 20.45 15.93 1.21
CA ALA A 479 19.53 15.13 0.42
C ALA A 479 19.86 13.63 0.60
N PRO A 480 18.85 12.76 0.70
CA PRO A 480 19.08 11.32 0.82
C PRO A 480 20.01 10.85 -0.30
N ASP A 481 21.08 10.13 0.04
CA ASP A 481 21.99 9.58 -0.96
C ASP A 481 21.26 8.52 -1.79
N ARG A 482 20.94 8.88 -3.03
CA ARG A 482 20.32 8.03 -4.04
C ARG A 482 21.27 7.77 -5.21
N SER A 483 22.57 8.01 -5.05
CA SER A 483 23.57 7.86 -6.13
C SER A 483 23.61 6.46 -6.74
N ARG A 484 23.19 5.45 -5.98
CA ARG A 484 23.06 4.05 -6.40
C ARG A 484 21.93 3.80 -7.40
N VAL A 485 20.93 4.68 -7.48
CA VAL A 485 19.77 4.54 -8.35
C VAL A 485 19.88 5.51 -9.53
N THR A 486 20.02 4.95 -10.73
CA THR A 486 20.16 5.72 -11.97
C THR A 486 19.15 5.25 -13.02
N ARG A 487 19.11 5.98 -14.14
CA ARG A 487 18.29 5.60 -15.30
C ARG A 487 18.83 4.30 -15.91
N PHE A 488 17.96 3.32 -16.14
CA PHE A 488 18.34 2.09 -16.84
C PHE A 488 18.32 2.27 -18.36
N PRO A 489 19.38 1.88 -19.10
CA PRO A 489 19.39 1.91 -20.55
C PRO A 489 18.62 0.72 -21.11
N TRP A 490 17.29 0.82 -21.17
CA TRP A 490 16.44 -0.25 -21.72
C TRP A 490 16.76 -0.49 -23.22
N PRO A 491 16.96 -1.75 -23.66
CA PRO A 491 17.22 -2.07 -25.05
C PRO A 491 16.09 -1.61 -25.99
N THR A 492 16.41 -0.84 -27.03
CA THR A 492 15.44 -0.36 -28.02
C THR A 492 15.55 -1.13 -29.33
N GLY A 493 14.43 -1.63 -29.87
CA GLY A 493 14.36 -2.27 -31.19
C GLY A 493 13.40 -3.47 -31.24
N GLN A 494 12.91 -3.81 -32.43
CA GLN A 494 11.86 -4.83 -32.65
C GLN A 494 12.35 -6.29 -32.47
N ALA A 495 13.67 -6.50 -32.37
CA ALA A 495 14.33 -7.80 -32.22
C ALA A 495 15.30 -7.81 -31.00
N ALA A 496 15.07 -6.95 -30.01
CA ALA A 496 15.92 -6.91 -28.82
C ALA A 496 15.81 -8.25 -28.06
N ASP A 497 16.95 -8.90 -27.83
CA ASP A 497 17.01 -10.05 -26.92
C ASP A 497 16.78 -9.55 -25.49
N HIS A 498 15.69 -10.02 -24.87
CA HIS A 498 15.32 -9.68 -23.51
C HIS A 498 15.94 -10.63 -22.47
N THR A 499 16.65 -11.68 -22.88
CA THR A 499 17.34 -12.63 -21.99
C THR A 499 18.33 -11.93 -21.04
N PRO A 500 19.18 -10.97 -21.50
CA PRO A 500 20.07 -10.22 -20.62
C PRO A 500 19.34 -9.39 -19.55
N LEU A 501 18.07 -9.03 -19.79
CA LEU A 501 17.26 -8.31 -18.79
C LEU A 501 16.84 -9.24 -17.65
N LEU A 502 16.50 -10.50 -17.95
CA LEU A 502 16.21 -11.51 -16.92
C LEU A 502 17.44 -11.74 -16.04
N GLU A 503 18.61 -11.91 -16.65
CA GLU A 503 19.88 -12.10 -15.94
C GLU A 503 20.23 -10.87 -15.08
N SER A 504 20.12 -9.66 -15.63
CA SER A 504 20.36 -8.42 -14.90
C SER A 504 19.42 -8.26 -13.71
N LEU A 505 18.13 -8.55 -13.88
CA LEU A 505 17.12 -8.45 -12.83
C LEU A 505 17.33 -9.50 -11.74
N ALA A 506 17.59 -10.76 -12.09
CA ALA A 506 17.87 -11.82 -11.13
C ALA A 506 19.13 -11.52 -10.32
N ALA A 507 20.21 -11.07 -10.97
CA ALA A 507 21.43 -10.65 -10.29
C ALA A 507 21.21 -9.41 -9.41
N GLY A 508 20.40 -8.45 -9.87
CA GLY A 508 20.00 -7.26 -9.10
C GLY A 508 19.25 -7.62 -7.82
N ILE A 509 18.27 -8.52 -7.92
CA ILE A 509 17.52 -9.05 -6.78
C ILE A 509 18.45 -9.73 -5.77
N ARG A 510 19.29 -10.68 -6.23
CA ARG A 510 20.25 -11.39 -5.36
C ARG A 510 21.18 -10.45 -4.61
N ALA A 511 21.67 -9.40 -5.28
CA ALA A 511 22.58 -8.42 -4.68
C ALA A 511 21.96 -7.59 -3.53
N THR A 512 20.63 -7.59 -3.36
CA THR A 512 19.94 -6.90 -2.27
C THR A 512 19.77 -7.71 -0.99
N ALA A 513 20.18 -8.99 -0.99
CA ALA A 513 20.01 -9.87 0.15
C ALA A 513 20.77 -9.39 1.41
N THR A 514 20.11 -9.46 2.56
CA THR A 514 20.65 -9.11 3.88
C THR A 514 20.56 -10.29 4.85
N PRO A 515 21.33 -11.39 4.65
CA PRO A 515 21.20 -12.62 5.45
C PRO A 515 21.51 -12.44 6.95
N HIS A 516 22.21 -11.36 7.31
CA HIS A 516 22.51 -10.99 8.70
C HIS A 516 21.29 -10.44 9.48
N ARG A 517 20.21 -10.05 8.79
CA ARG A 517 18.99 -9.52 9.40
C ARG A 517 18.02 -10.63 9.73
N THR A 518 17.17 -10.42 10.74
CA THR A 518 16.14 -11.40 11.16
C THR A 518 14.72 -10.97 10.80
N ASP A 519 14.53 -9.72 10.40
CA ASP A 519 13.25 -9.08 10.12
C ASP A 519 12.91 -9.03 8.63
N ARG A 520 13.91 -9.12 7.74
CA ARG A 520 13.77 -9.35 6.29
C ARG A 520 15.06 -9.90 5.68
N LEU A 521 14.94 -10.70 4.63
CA LEU A 521 16.09 -11.12 3.81
C LEU A 521 16.27 -10.23 2.59
N PHE A 522 15.18 -9.88 1.92
CA PHE A 522 15.19 -9.02 0.74
C PHE A 522 14.30 -7.79 1.00
N PRO A 523 14.62 -6.61 0.43
CA PRO A 523 13.77 -5.43 0.57
C PRO A 523 12.50 -5.54 -0.28
N GLY A 524 11.34 -5.68 0.36
CA GLY A 524 10.02 -5.62 -0.28
C GLY A 524 9.26 -4.30 -0.07
N ASP A 525 7.95 -4.33 -0.32
CA ASP A 525 6.96 -3.32 0.01
C ASP A 525 6.62 -3.31 1.54
N PRO A 526 5.97 -2.28 2.13
CA PRO A 526 5.67 -2.26 3.56
C PRO A 526 4.87 -3.47 4.09
N GLY A 527 4.16 -4.19 3.22
CA GLY A 527 3.45 -5.44 3.56
C GLY A 527 4.34 -6.55 4.14
N GLN A 528 5.67 -6.45 4.05
CA GLN A 528 6.60 -7.48 4.55
C GLN A 528 6.75 -7.51 6.08
N PHE A 529 6.61 -6.36 6.75
CA PHE A 529 7.01 -6.20 8.16
C PHE A 529 6.09 -6.88 9.17
N PRO A 530 4.75 -6.93 8.97
CA PRO A 530 3.88 -7.71 9.86
C PRO A 530 4.22 -9.21 9.91
N HIS A 531 4.98 -9.73 8.94
CA HIS A 531 5.28 -11.16 8.80
C HIS A 531 6.78 -11.48 8.91
N GLY A 532 7.62 -10.52 9.35
CA GLY A 532 9.07 -10.73 9.44
C GLY A 532 9.73 -11.07 8.10
N GLY A 533 9.15 -10.61 6.98
CA GLY A 533 9.74 -10.69 5.64
C GLY A 533 9.91 -12.10 5.08
N ALA A 534 9.17 -13.10 5.58
CA ALA A 534 9.34 -14.51 5.15
C ALA A 534 8.39 -14.95 4.02
N THR A 535 7.25 -14.29 3.86
CA THR A 535 6.09 -14.79 3.09
C THR A 535 6.27 -14.73 1.57
N LEU A 536 5.33 -15.31 0.82
CA LEU A 536 5.40 -15.37 -0.65
C LEU A 536 5.10 -14.02 -1.32
N ALA A 537 4.10 -13.24 -0.88
CA ALA A 537 3.74 -11.99 -1.53
C ALA A 537 4.83 -10.92 -1.35
N HIS A 538 5.23 -10.66 -0.11
CA HIS A 538 6.07 -9.52 0.26
C HIS A 538 7.42 -9.92 0.87
N GLY A 539 7.77 -11.20 0.89
CA GLY A 539 8.93 -11.71 1.62
C GLY A 539 9.85 -12.63 0.83
N ALA A 540 10.78 -13.24 1.56
CA ALA A 540 11.87 -14.05 1.03
C ALA A 540 11.39 -15.25 0.22
N ALA A 541 10.30 -15.91 0.64
CA ALA A 541 9.79 -17.05 -0.10
C ALA A 541 9.43 -16.68 -1.54
N GLY A 542 8.81 -15.53 -1.77
CA GLY A 542 8.42 -15.10 -3.12
C GLY A 542 9.61 -14.84 -4.02
N VAL A 543 10.64 -14.20 -3.45
CA VAL A 543 11.90 -13.91 -4.14
C VAL A 543 12.62 -15.21 -4.50
N ILE A 544 12.76 -16.13 -3.55
CA ILE A 544 13.40 -17.44 -3.77
C ILE A 544 12.62 -18.24 -4.82
N TRP A 545 11.28 -18.23 -4.75
CA TRP A 545 10.43 -18.88 -5.74
C TRP A 545 10.71 -18.36 -7.15
N ALA A 546 10.74 -17.05 -7.35
CA ALA A 546 11.02 -16.47 -8.65
C ALA A 546 12.41 -16.84 -9.18
N LEU A 547 13.45 -16.75 -8.34
CA LEU A 547 14.82 -17.09 -8.74
C LEU A 547 14.96 -18.57 -9.12
N VAL A 548 14.37 -19.47 -8.35
CA VAL A 548 14.42 -20.92 -8.61
C VAL A 548 13.63 -21.30 -9.86
N THR A 549 12.41 -20.81 -10.00
CA THR A 549 11.51 -21.22 -11.09
C THR A 549 11.89 -20.63 -12.44
N THR A 550 12.59 -19.50 -12.46
CA THR A 550 13.12 -18.92 -13.71
C THR A 550 14.44 -19.54 -14.16
N GLY A 551 15.02 -20.45 -13.36
CA GLY A 551 16.29 -21.11 -13.67
C GLY A 551 17.50 -20.17 -13.60
N ALA A 552 17.40 -19.06 -12.86
CA ALA A 552 18.51 -18.15 -12.66
C ALA A 552 19.67 -18.84 -11.92
N ASP A 553 20.91 -18.48 -12.25
CA ASP A 553 22.05 -18.87 -11.41
C ASP A 553 21.85 -18.32 -9.99
N TYR A 554 21.93 -19.19 -8.98
CA TYR A 554 21.60 -18.86 -7.59
C TYR A 554 22.44 -19.67 -6.57
N PRO A 555 23.75 -19.41 -6.48
CA PRO A 555 24.65 -20.08 -5.54
C PRO A 555 24.29 -19.89 -4.06
N GLU A 556 23.65 -18.78 -3.68
CA GLU A 556 23.26 -18.51 -2.27
C GLU A 556 21.95 -19.19 -1.85
N ARG A 557 21.36 -20.03 -2.72
CA ARG A 557 20.05 -20.66 -2.50
C ARG A 557 19.93 -21.34 -1.15
N ASP A 558 20.89 -22.18 -0.77
CA ASP A 558 20.78 -22.98 0.44
C ASP A 558 20.88 -22.12 1.71
N GLU A 559 21.75 -21.10 1.73
CA GLU A 559 21.84 -20.12 2.82
C GLU A 559 20.51 -19.36 3.00
N HIS A 560 19.91 -18.95 1.89
CA HIS A 560 18.65 -18.21 1.90
C HIS A 560 17.46 -19.08 2.29
N LEU A 561 17.46 -20.37 1.93
CA LEU A 561 16.46 -21.35 2.41
C LEU A 561 16.61 -21.59 3.91
N ASP A 562 17.83 -21.69 4.44
CA ASP A 562 18.08 -21.82 5.87
C ASP A 562 17.60 -20.59 6.65
N TRP A 563 17.81 -19.40 6.09
CA TRP A 563 17.24 -18.17 6.62
C TRP A 563 15.71 -18.24 6.67
N LEU A 564 15.08 -18.67 5.57
CA LEU A 564 13.63 -18.77 5.44
C LEU A 564 13.03 -19.73 6.46
N VAL A 565 13.63 -20.91 6.67
CA VAL A 565 13.19 -21.88 7.69
C VAL A 565 13.22 -21.25 9.09
N ARG A 566 14.31 -20.57 9.45
CA ARG A 566 14.40 -19.88 10.75
C ARG A 566 13.33 -18.81 10.88
N ALA A 567 13.05 -18.04 9.82
CA ALA A 567 12.03 -17.00 9.81
C ALA A 567 10.61 -17.59 9.93
N ALA A 568 10.30 -18.65 9.20
CA ALA A 568 9.01 -19.34 9.23
C ALA A 568 8.66 -19.92 10.61
N ARG A 569 9.68 -20.40 11.35
CA ARG A 569 9.51 -20.86 12.74
C ARG A 569 9.13 -19.73 13.72
N ARG A 570 9.40 -18.46 13.38
CA ARG A 570 9.01 -17.29 14.18
C ARG A 570 7.62 -16.74 13.84
N LEU A 571 7.03 -17.14 12.71
CA LEU A 571 5.70 -16.66 12.31
C LEU A 571 4.63 -17.10 13.31
N PRO A 572 3.70 -16.20 13.70
CA PRO A 572 2.57 -16.57 14.55
C PRO A 572 1.70 -17.66 13.91
N ALA A 573 1.08 -18.51 14.74
CA ALA A 573 0.29 -19.65 14.30
C ALA A 573 -0.96 -19.27 13.46
N THR A 574 -1.38 -18.01 13.48
CA THR A 574 -2.50 -17.49 12.69
C THR A 574 -2.13 -17.15 11.24
N HIS A 575 -0.84 -17.09 10.89
CA HIS A 575 -0.40 -16.80 9.52
C HIS A 575 -0.29 -18.09 8.71
N LEU A 576 -1.42 -18.65 8.30
CA LEU A 576 -1.45 -19.93 7.58
C LEU A 576 -1.53 -19.79 6.07
N GLY A 577 -1.88 -18.62 5.55
CA GLY A 577 -2.19 -18.39 4.14
C GLY A 577 -1.07 -18.75 3.16
N LEU A 578 -1.45 -18.80 1.88
CA LEU A 578 -0.52 -19.12 0.80
C LEU A 578 0.45 -17.96 0.57
N TYR A 579 -0.07 -16.75 0.44
CA TYR A 579 0.76 -15.59 0.06
C TYR A 579 1.31 -14.82 1.26
N ASP A 580 0.71 -14.97 2.44
CA ASP A 580 1.05 -14.25 3.67
C ASP A 580 1.32 -15.17 4.88
N GLY A 581 1.57 -16.46 4.63
CA GLY A 581 1.71 -17.43 5.72
C GLY A 581 2.51 -18.69 5.43
N LEU A 582 2.37 -19.65 6.35
CA LEU A 582 3.15 -20.90 6.40
C LEU A 582 2.88 -21.82 5.21
N ALA A 583 1.66 -21.86 4.67
CA ALA A 583 1.31 -22.77 3.59
C ALA A 583 2.17 -22.53 2.34
N GLY A 584 2.37 -21.25 1.95
CA GLY A 584 3.22 -20.93 0.80
C GLY A 584 4.69 -21.18 1.04
N ILE A 585 5.18 -20.90 2.25
CA ILE A 585 6.57 -21.19 2.63
C ILE A 585 6.82 -22.69 2.55
N ALA A 586 5.92 -23.50 3.12
CA ALA A 586 6.04 -24.96 3.08
C ALA A 586 6.06 -25.49 1.66
N ALA A 587 5.18 -24.98 0.80
CA ALA A 587 5.09 -25.44 -0.59
C ALA A 587 6.32 -25.02 -1.43
N LEU A 588 6.99 -23.91 -1.12
CA LEU A 588 8.31 -23.58 -1.67
C LEU A 588 9.41 -24.53 -1.14
N LEU A 589 9.44 -24.78 0.17
CA LEU A 589 10.43 -25.68 0.78
C LEU A 589 10.34 -27.09 0.17
N ASP A 590 9.12 -27.60 0.00
CA ASP A 590 8.89 -28.87 -0.67
C ASP A 590 9.38 -28.86 -2.13
N HIS A 591 9.05 -27.81 -2.90
CA HIS A 591 9.51 -27.66 -4.28
C HIS A 591 11.05 -27.60 -4.41
N THR A 592 11.73 -27.10 -3.38
CA THR A 592 13.19 -27.00 -3.34
C THR A 592 13.88 -28.21 -2.70
N GLY A 593 13.14 -29.26 -2.36
CA GLY A 593 13.66 -30.52 -1.80
C GLY A 593 13.82 -30.54 -0.28
N ARG A 594 13.34 -29.51 0.43
CA ARG A 594 13.37 -29.39 1.90
C ARG A 594 12.12 -30.01 2.51
N HIS A 595 11.88 -31.28 2.20
CA HIS A 595 10.62 -31.98 2.52
C HIS A 595 10.31 -32.05 4.03
N ASP A 596 11.34 -32.26 4.87
CA ASP A 596 11.15 -32.34 6.32
C ASP A 596 10.73 -30.98 6.92
N ASP A 597 11.41 -29.90 6.52
CA ASP A 597 11.06 -28.54 6.93
C ASP A 597 9.63 -28.17 6.43
N ALA A 598 9.28 -28.58 5.20
CA ALA A 598 7.94 -28.37 4.65
C ALA A 598 6.86 -29.13 5.45
N ALA A 599 7.12 -30.40 5.80
CA ALA A 599 6.20 -31.23 6.57
C ALA A 599 5.93 -30.64 7.96
N GLU A 600 6.95 -30.12 8.65
CA GLU A 600 6.81 -29.41 9.93
C GLU A 600 5.86 -28.21 9.81
N LEU A 601 6.04 -27.36 8.79
CA LEU A 601 5.20 -26.18 8.62
C LEU A 601 3.76 -26.53 8.23
N LEU A 602 3.54 -27.60 7.46
CA LEU A 602 2.19 -28.06 7.11
C LEU A 602 1.47 -28.66 8.31
N ASP A 603 2.17 -29.35 9.22
CA ASP A 603 1.58 -29.83 10.47
C ASP A 603 1.07 -28.66 11.34
N ARG A 604 1.84 -27.56 11.38
CA ARG A 604 1.40 -26.30 12.01
C ARG A 604 0.16 -25.72 11.31
N CYS A 605 0.06 -25.82 9.98
CA CYS A 605 -1.14 -25.40 9.25
C CYS A 605 -2.36 -26.26 9.63
N ARG A 606 -2.20 -27.58 9.74
CA ARG A 606 -3.28 -28.50 10.12
C ARG A 606 -3.81 -28.23 11.51
N THR A 607 -2.90 -27.99 12.46
CA THR A 607 -3.24 -27.73 13.86
C THR A 607 -3.84 -26.34 14.09
N GLY A 608 -3.44 -25.34 13.29
CA GLY A 608 -3.95 -23.97 13.38
C GLY A 608 -5.22 -23.70 12.55
N LEU A 609 -5.65 -24.63 11.68
CA LEU A 609 -6.80 -24.42 10.82
C LEU A 609 -8.11 -24.33 11.63
N HIS A 610 -8.86 -23.25 11.44
CA HIS A 610 -10.11 -23.01 12.16
C HIS A 610 -11.24 -22.55 11.23
N ASP A 611 -12.48 -22.56 11.73
CA ASP A 611 -13.66 -22.23 10.92
C ASP A 611 -13.75 -20.76 10.46
N ARG A 612 -12.92 -19.86 10.98
CA ARG A 612 -12.96 -18.42 10.65
C ARG A 612 -12.25 -18.02 9.35
N TYR A 613 -11.43 -18.87 8.73
CA TYR A 613 -10.78 -18.52 7.45
C TYR A 613 -11.80 -18.41 6.31
N GLY A 614 -11.68 -17.38 5.48
CA GLY A 614 -12.47 -17.16 4.28
C GLY A 614 -12.00 -17.98 3.08
N PRO A 615 -12.66 -17.82 1.93
CA PRO A 615 -12.48 -18.69 0.77
C PRO A 615 -11.20 -18.39 -0.03
N GLY A 616 -10.61 -17.21 0.11
CA GLY A 616 -9.62 -16.68 -0.83
C GLY A 616 -8.36 -17.55 -1.04
N LEU A 617 -7.68 -17.30 -2.15
CA LEU A 617 -6.39 -17.93 -2.49
C LEU A 617 -5.21 -17.25 -1.77
N HIS A 618 -5.31 -15.96 -1.42
CA HIS A 618 -4.25 -15.20 -0.76
C HIS A 618 -3.94 -15.74 0.64
N SER A 619 -4.88 -15.50 1.56
CA SER A 619 -4.77 -15.83 3.00
C SER A 619 -5.69 -16.99 3.40
N GLY A 620 -6.65 -17.32 2.55
CA GLY A 620 -7.79 -18.17 2.87
C GLY A 620 -7.61 -19.65 2.55
N LEU A 621 -8.74 -20.35 2.67
CA LEU A 621 -8.84 -21.79 2.55
C LEU A 621 -8.36 -22.31 1.19
N ALA A 622 -8.64 -21.62 0.08
CA ALA A 622 -8.23 -22.10 -1.24
C ALA A 622 -6.70 -22.20 -1.36
N GLY A 623 -5.98 -21.21 -0.82
CA GLY A 623 -4.52 -21.20 -0.80
C GLY A 623 -3.92 -22.28 0.08
N ILE A 624 -4.46 -22.43 1.30
CA ILE A 624 -4.03 -23.49 2.23
C ILE A 624 -4.28 -24.88 1.61
N GLY A 625 -5.45 -25.09 1.01
CA GLY A 625 -5.81 -26.35 0.35
C GLY A 625 -4.90 -26.69 -0.83
N LEU A 626 -4.49 -25.69 -1.63
CA LEU A 626 -3.56 -25.91 -2.75
C LEU A 626 -2.17 -26.32 -2.28
N ALA A 627 -1.64 -25.68 -1.23
CA ALA A 627 -0.36 -26.05 -0.65
C ALA A 627 -0.38 -27.49 -0.11
N LEU A 628 -1.43 -27.85 0.65
CA LEU A 628 -1.61 -29.21 1.14
C LEU A 628 -1.69 -30.23 0.00
N LEU A 629 -2.50 -29.96 -1.03
CA LEU A 629 -2.67 -30.84 -2.18
C LEU A 629 -1.36 -31.09 -2.93
N ARG A 630 -0.49 -30.09 -3.07
CA ARG A 630 0.79 -30.21 -3.80
C ARG A 630 1.80 -31.08 -3.08
N THR A 631 1.90 -30.93 -1.77
CA THR A 631 2.91 -31.57 -0.92
C THR A 631 2.56 -32.99 -0.47
N GLY A 632 1.32 -33.45 -0.69
CA GLY A 632 0.84 -34.75 -0.21
C GLY A 632 0.51 -35.73 -1.32
N ARG A 633 1.13 -36.92 -1.29
CA ARG A 633 0.70 -38.10 -2.06
C ARG A 633 0.57 -39.30 -1.10
N PRO A 634 -0.60 -39.96 -0.97
CA PRO A 634 -1.88 -39.71 -1.65
C PRO A 634 -2.50 -38.34 -1.30
N VAL A 635 -3.58 -37.96 -2.00
CA VAL A 635 -4.30 -36.69 -1.78
C VAL A 635 -4.65 -36.52 -0.29
N PRO A 636 -4.23 -35.44 0.38
CA PRO A 636 -4.49 -35.27 1.80
C PRO A 636 -5.98 -35.06 2.10
N ASP A 637 -6.48 -35.73 3.15
CA ASP A 637 -7.87 -35.57 3.65
C ASP A 637 -8.21 -34.12 4.00
N ASP A 638 -7.22 -33.35 4.50
CA ASP A 638 -7.40 -31.93 4.79
C ASP A 638 -7.72 -31.09 3.54
N ALA A 639 -7.06 -31.39 2.42
CA ALA A 639 -7.33 -30.69 1.16
C ALA A 639 -8.73 -31.03 0.63
N LEU A 640 -9.16 -32.30 0.77
CA LEU A 640 -10.51 -32.74 0.42
C LEU A 640 -11.57 -32.07 1.31
N ARG A 641 -11.32 -31.98 2.62
CA ARG A 641 -12.20 -31.32 3.60
C ARG A 641 -12.36 -29.83 3.30
N ILE A 642 -11.26 -29.15 2.96
CA ILE A 642 -11.29 -27.75 2.52
C ILE A 642 -12.12 -27.61 1.24
N GLY A 643 -11.87 -28.47 0.24
CA GLY A 643 -12.61 -28.48 -1.01
C GLY A 643 -14.11 -28.70 -0.81
N ASP A 644 -14.51 -29.68 0.01
CA ASP A 644 -15.91 -29.99 0.33
C ASP A 644 -16.60 -28.79 1.00
N ARG A 645 -15.92 -28.15 1.96
CA ARG A 645 -16.44 -26.95 2.63
C ARG A 645 -16.71 -25.80 1.65
N LEU A 646 -15.78 -25.53 0.75
CA LEU A 646 -15.93 -24.50 -0.28
C LEU A 646 -17.05 -24.86 -1.26
N ALA A 647 -17.09 -26.11 -1.72
CA ALA A 647 -18.11 -26.61 -2.65
C ALA A 647 -19.52 -26.54 -2.06
N ARG A 648 -19.71 -26.97 -0.79
CA ARG A 648 -21.01 -26.88 -0.09
C ARG A 648 -21.44 -25.44 0.15
N THR A 649 -20.51 -24.53 0.41
CA THR A 649 -20.86 -23.11 0.53
C THR A 649 -21.41 -22.57 -0.79
N LEU A 650 -20.80 -22.94 -1.91
CA LEU A 650 -21.26 -22.54 -3.25
C LEU A 650 -22.63 -23.11 -3.63
N THR A 651 -23.00 -24.28 -3.11
CA THR A 651 -24.33 -24.88 -3.36
C THR A 651 -25.39 -24.47 -2.33
N GLY A 652 -25.00 -23.82 -1.23
CA GLY A 652 -25.90 -23.53 -0.10
C GLY A 652 -26.18 -24.74 0.80
N ASP A 653 -25.49 -25.87 0.59
CA ASP A 653 -25.68 -27.13 1.32
C ASP A 653 -24.80 -27.21 2.58
N THR A 654 -24.68 -26.10 3.30
CA THR A 654 -23.93 -26.04 4.57
C THR A 654 -24.66 -25.22 5.62
N LYS A 655 -24.60 -25.69 6.87
CA LYS A 655 -25.07 -24.93 8.04
C LYS A 655 -24.04 -23.90 8.53
N GLN A 656 -22.82 -23.97 7.99
CA GLN A 656 -21.69 -23.10 8.33
C GLN A 656 -21.00 -22.63 7.04
N PRO A 657 -21.61 -21.68 6.31
CA PRO A 657 -21.01 -21.12 5.10
C PRO A 657 -19.71 -20.39 5.44
N VAL A 658 -18.74 -20.42 4.52
CA VAL A 658 -17.60 -19.50 4.60
C VAL A 658 -18.06 -18.06 4.35
N PRO A 659 -17.40 -17.06 4.95
CA PRO A 659 -17.72 -15.65 4.69
C PRO A 659 -17.66 -15.32 3.20
N GLU A 660 -18.58 -14.47 2.72
CA GLU A 660 -18.52 -13.97 1.34
C GLU A 660 -17.27 -13.10 1.18
N PRO A 661 -16.44 -13.32 0.14
CA PRO A 661 -15.25 -12.52 -0.07
C PRO A 661 -15.64 -11.08 -0.38
N ALA A 662 -14.89 -10.13 0.20
CA ALA A 662 -15.16 -8.71 0.02
C ALA A 662 -14.87 -8.22 -1.41
N ARG A 663 -14.04 -8.94 -2.17
CA ARG A 663 -13.54 -8.50 -3.48
C ARG A 663 -13.46 -9.68 -4.45
N PRO A 664 -14.09 -9.61 -5.64
CA PRO A 664 -14.03 -10.66 -6.65
C PRO A 664 -12.67 -10.64 -7.37
N GLY A 665 -12.19 -11.81 -7.81
CA GLY A 665 -10.86 -11.94 -8.40
C GLY A 665 -10.13 -13.21 -7.95
N LEU A 666 -8.89 -13.37 -8.41
CA LEU A 666 -8.12 -14.60 -8.22
C LEU A 666 -7.66 -14.78 -6.78
N LEU A 667 -7.05 -13.75 -6.17
CA LEU A 667 -6.42 -13.95 -4.86
C LEU A 667 -7.43 -13.82 -3.72
N ARG A 668 -8.41 -12.92 -3.82
CA ARG A 668 -9.36 -12.64 -2.73
C ARG A 668 -10.80 -13.10 -2.99
N GLY A 669 -11.16 -13.40 -4.25
CA GLY A 669 -12.51 -13.78 -4.65
C GLY A 669 -12.72 -15.29 -4.79
N TRP A 670 -13.83 -15.67 -5.43
CA TRP A 670 -14.21 -17.06 -5.69
C TRP A 670 -13.41 -17.72 -6.82
N SER A 671 -12.71 -16.94 -7.64
CA SER A 671 -11.82 -17.48 -8.68
C SER A 671 -10.64 -18.27 -8.09
N GLY A 672 -10.18 -17.91 -6.89
CA GLY A 672 -9.20 -18.69 -6.12
C GLY A 672 -9.68 -20.12 -5.78
N PRO A 673 -10.82 -20.26 -5.08
CA PRO A 673 -11.51 -21.55 -4.91
C PRO A 673 -11.72 -22.33 -6.20
N ALA A 674 -12.06 -21.66 -7.30
CA ALA A 674 -12.24 -22.34 -8.59
C ALA A 674 -10.98 -23.08 -9.04
N VAL A 675 -9.80 -22.49 -8.82
CA VAL A 675 -8.52 -23.15 -9.10
C VAL A 675 -8.34 -24.39 -8.23
N LEU A 676 -8.48 -24.27 -6.90
CA LEU A 676 -8.32 -25.41 -5.98
C LEU A 676 -9.26 -26.56 -6.37
N LEU A 677 -10.54 -26.26 -6.57
CA LEU A 677 -11.55 -27.25 -6.94
C LEU A 677 -11.23 -27.91 -8.29
N THR A 678 -10.66 -27.17 -9.24
CA THR A 678 -10.18 -27.77 -10.50
C THR A 678 -9.01 -28.71 -10.26
N ARG A 679 -8.05 -28.36 -9.39
CA ARG A 679 -6.93 -29.26 -9.04
C ARG A 679 -7.37 -30.49 -8.25
N LEU A 680 -8.39 -30.37 -7.40
CA LEU A 680 -9.00 -31.52 -6.73
C LEU A 680 -9.68 -32.46 -7.73
N HIS A 681 -10.34 -31.92 -8.76
CA HIS A 681 -10.84 -32.74 -9.87
C HIS A 681 -9.73 -33.51 -10.56
N GLU A 682 -8.62 -32.84 -10.91
CA GLU A 682 -7.46 -33.48 -11.55
C GLU A 682 -6.85 -34.60 -10.69
N ALA A 683 -6.81 -34.40 -9.36
CA ALA A 683 -6.22 -35.35 -8.43
C ALA A 683 -7.13 -36.54 -8.10
N THR A 684 -8.46 -36.36 -8.15
CA THR A 684 -9.44 -37.36 -7.68
C THR A 684 -10.30 -37.98 -8.79
N GLY A 685 -10.44 -37.29 -9.93
CA GLY A 685 -11.37 -37.63 -11.01
C GLY A 685 -12.85 -37.30 -10.72
N ASP A 686 -13.20 -36.78 -9.54
CA ASP A 686 -14.61 -36.52 -9.19
C ASP A 686 -15.16 -35.27 -9.92
N PRO A 687 -16.22 -35.40 -10.75
CA PRO A 687 -16.81 -34.29 -11.49
C PRO A 687 -17.61 -33.29 -10.62
N THR A 688 -17.90 -33.61 -9.36
CA THR A 688 -18.54 -32.66 -8.42
C THR A 688 -17.69 -31.41 -8.22
N TRP A 689 -16.37 -31.57 -8.09
CA TRP A 689 -15.42 -30.46 -7.94
C TRP A 689 -15.45 -29.52 -9.14
N LEU A 690 -15.49 -30.06 -10.36
CA LEU A 690 -15.53 -29.26 -11.58
C LEU A 690 -16.85 -28.47 -11.72
N ARG A 691 -17.97 -29.00 -11.19
CA ARG A 691 -19.23 -28.26 -11.13
C ARG A 691 -19.14 -27.10 -10.13
N ALA A 692 -18.61 -27.34 -8.93
CA ALA A 692 -18.41 -26.30 -7.93
C ALA A 692 -17.45 -25.20 -8.42
N ALA A 693 -16.35 -25.58 -9.08
CA ALA A 693 -15.40 -24.64 -9.66
C ALA A 693 -16.04 -23.68 -10.68
N ARG A 694 -16.94 -24.18 -11.54
CA ARG A 694 -17.70 -23.35 -12.48
C ARG A 694 -18.67 -22.41 -11.76
N THR A 695 -19.31 -22.85 -10.68
CA THR A 695 -20.17 -21.99 -9.85
C THR A 695 -19.35 -20.87 -9.20
N ALA A 696 -18.15 -21.17 -8.72
CA ALA A 696 -17.25 -20.19 -8.12
C ALA A 696 -16.89 -19.06 -9.11
N VAL A 697 -16.48 -19.39 -10.34
CA VAL A 697 -16.21 -18.38 -11.38
C VAL A 697 -17.45 -17.54 -11.71
N ARG A 698 -18.63 -18.16 -11.76
CA ARG A 698 -19.89 -17.42 -12.00
C ARG A 698 -20.19 -16.40 -10.91
N ARG A 699 -19.90 -16.73 -9.66
CA ARG A 699 -20.12 -15.84 -8.52
C ARG A 699 -19.27 -14.57 -8.64
N ASP A 700 -18.00 -14.69 -9.02
CA ASP A 700 -17.18 -13.52 -9.32
C ASP A 700 -17.67 -12.74 -10.56
N LEU A 701 -18.20 -13.43 -11.57
CA LEU A 701 -18.76 -12.77 -12.78
C LEU A 701 -20.02 -11.93 -12.49
N GLU A 702 -20.78 -12.24 -11.43
CA GLU A 702 -21.94 -11.41 -11.01
C GLU A 702 -21.53 -9.98 -10.63
N HIS A 703 -20.26 -9.78 -10.27
CA HIS A 703 -19.69 -8.48 -9.93
C HIS A 703 -18.99 -7.79 -11.11
N THR A 704 -19.11 -8.34 -12.33
CA THR A 704 -18.48 -7.77 -13.53
C THR A 704 -19.40 -6.87 -14.34
N VAL A 705 -18.80 -5.97 -15.12
CA VAL A 705 -19.48 -5.08 -16.06
C VAL A 705 -18.66 -5.00 -17.35
N ARG A 706 -19.34 -4.83 -18.48
CA ARG A 706 -18.69 -4.51 -19.76
C ARG A 706 -18.69 -2.99 -19.97
N ASP A 707 -17.57 -2.45 -20.42
CA ASP A 707 -17.52 -1.05 -20.86
C ASP A 707 -18.20 -0.88 -22.23
N ASP A 708 -18.29 0.37 -22.69
CA ASP A 708 -18.81 0.77 -24.00
C ASP A 708 -18.05 0.14 -25.18
N LYS A 709 -16.79 -0.25 -24.98
CA LYS A 709 -15.96 -0.98 -25.94
C LYS A 709 -16.07 -2.51 -25.80
N GLY A 710 -16.91 -3.00 -24.89
CA GLY A 710 -17.18 -4.41 -24.66
C GLY A 710 -16.15 -5.15 -23.78
N ASN A 711 -15.16 -4.44 -23.23
CA ASN A 711 -14.13 -5.03 -22.35
C ASN A 711 -14.72 -5.37 -20.98
N LEU A 712 -14.30 -6.51 -20.41
CA LEU A 712 -14.82 -7.00 -19.14
C LEU A 712 -14.01 -6.47 -17.97
N HIS A 713 -14.69 -5.89 -16.98
CA HIS A 713 -14.11 -5.33 -15.77
C HIS A 713 -14.85 -5.83 -14.53
N VAL A 714 -14.16 -5.89 -13.40
CA VAL A 714 -14.80 -5.99 -12.07
C VAL A 714 -15.28 -4.60 -11.64
N ARG A 715 -16.49 -4.51 -11.08
CA ARG A 715 -17.05 -3.27 -10.54
C ARG A 715 -16.56 -3.05 -9.11
N ASP A 716 -15.99 -1.89 -8.83
CA ASP A 716 -15.61 -1.45 -7.49
C ASP A 716 -15.95 0.03 -7.29
N GLY A 717 -17.17 0.29 -6.80
CA GLY A 717 -17.72 1.66 -6.77
C GLY A 717 -17.76 2.27 -8.17
N ALA A 718 -17.11 3.42 -8.34
CA ALA A 718 -16.93 4.07 -9.65
C ALA A 718 -15.75 3.48 -10.47
N ARG A 719 -14.88 2.69 -9.85
CA ARG A 719 -13.69 2.11 -10.50
C ARG A 719 -14.04 0.84 -11.26
N ARG A 720 -13.22 0.56 -12.27
CA ARG A 720 -13.25 -0.66 -13.10
C ARG A 720 -11.90 -1.36 -12.96
N LEU A 721 -11.89 -2.58 -12.44
CA LEU A 721 -10.68 -3.33 -12.13
C LEU A 721 -10.44 -4.47 -13.13
N PHE A 722 -9.18 -4.59 -13.58
CA PHE A 722 -8.74 -5.59 -14.56
C PHE A 722 -7.44 -6.30 -14.16
N TYR A 723 -6.98 -6.13 -12.91
CA TYR A 723 -5.71 -6.70 -12.42
C TYR A 723 -5.82 -8.18 -12.05
N LEU A 724 -4.65 -8.79 -11.78
CA LEU A 724 -4.52 -10.22 -11.48
C LEU A 724 -5.06 -10.57 -10.09
N ASP A 725 -4.78 -9.75 -9.07
CA ASP A 725 -5.31 -9.92 -7.70
C ASP A 725 -6.84 -9.77 -7.70
N GLU A 726 -7.28 -8.54 -7.89
CA GLU A 726 -8.67 -8.10 -7.91
C GLU A 726 -8.97 -7.56 -9.31
N GLY A 727 -9.76 -8.30 -10.09
CA GLY A 727 -10.05 -7.90 -11.45
C GLY A 727 -10.35 -9.04 -12.41
N SER A 728 -10.70 -8.65 -13.64
CA SER A 728 -11.09 -9.57 -14.69
C SER A 728 -9.93 -10.46 -15.18
N ALA A 729 -8.67 -10.00 -15.10
CA ALA A 729 -7.49 -10.84 -15.40
C ALA A 729 -7.44 -12.08 -14.49
N GLY A 730 -7.64 -11.90 -13.18
CA GLY A 730 -7.70 -13.01 -12.24
C GLY A 730 -8.83 -14.01 -12.53
N ILE A 731 -10.03 -13.51 -12.87
CA ILE A 731 -11.17 -14.36 -13.26
C ILE A 731 -10.84 -15.15 -14.54
N ALA A 732 -10.18 -14.53 -15.51
CA ALA A 732 -9.80 -15.19 -16.76
C ALA A 732 -8.76 -16.29 -16.56
N VAL A 733 -7.84 -16.15 -15.59
CA VAL A 733 -6.90 -17.22 -15.22
C VAL A 733 -7.67 -18.46 -14.76
N ALA A 734 -8.62 -18.31 -13.82
CA ALA A 734 -9.44 -19.42 -13.35
C ALA A 734 -10.33 -20.02 -14.46
N ALA A 735 -10.92 -19.17 -15.30
CA ALA A 735 -11.71 -19.60 -16.44
C ALA A 735 -10.87 -20.39 -17.46
N HIS A 736 -9.62 -19.97 -17.70
CA HIS A 736 -8.69 -20.66 -18.57
C HIS A 736 -8.29 -22.03 -18.02
N THR A 737 -8.07 -22.16 -16.71
CA THR A 737 -7.84 -23.48 -16.07
C THR A 737 -9.03 -24.42 -16.31
N LEU A 738 -10.27 -23.93 -16.20
CA LEU A 738 -11.47 -24.74 -16.44
C LEU A 738 -11.66 -25.18 -17.89
N LEU A 739 -11.17 -24.43 -18.87
CA LEU A 739 -11.30 -24.76 -20.30
C LEU A 739 -10.53 -26.04 -20.69
N HIS A 740 -9.49 -26.40 -19.94
CA HIS A 740 -8.76 -27.66 -20.10
C HIS A 740 -9.65 -28.89 -19.86
N HIS A 741 -10.75 -28.71 -19.11
CA HIS A 741 -11.68 -29.77 -18.70
C HIS A 741 -13.04 -29.67 -19.40
N GLY A 742 -13.07 -29.04 -20.59
CA GLY A 742 -14.19 -29.06 -21.50
C GLY A 742 -14.70 -27.68 -21.92
N GLU A 743 -14.91 -27.52 -23.22
CA GLU A 743 -15.36 -26.28 -23.84
C GLU A 743 -16.75 -25.83 -23.37
N ARG A 744 -16.87 -24.53 -23.08
CA ARG A 744 -18.13 -23.85 -22.74
C ARG A 744 -18.11 -22.44 -23.34
N PRO A 745 -19.16 -22.02 -24.07
CA PRO A 745 -19.17 -20.71 -24.73
C PRO A 745 -18.92 -19.53 -23.79
N TRP A 746 -19.49 -19.56 -22.57
CA TRP A 746 -19.32 -18.47 -21.61
C TRP A 746 -17.91 -18.38 -21.01
N LEU A 747 -17.21 -19.51 -20.82
CA LEU A 747 -15.81 -19.50 -20.36
C LEU A 747 -14.89 -18.95 -21.46
N ARG A 748 -15.13 -19.36 -22.72
CA ARG A 748 -14.40 -18.87 -23.89
C ARG A 748 -14.61 -17.37 -24.09
N ASP A 749 -15.84 -16.88 -23.89
CA ASP A 749 -16.19 -15.45 -23.96
C ASP A 749 -15.44 -14.62 -22.91
N VAL A 750 -15.38 -15.08 -21.65
CA VAL A 750 -14.59 -14.43 -20.59
C VAL A 750 -13.13 -14.34 -20.98
N VAL A 751 -12.50 -15.45 -21.35
CA VAL A 751 -11.08 -15.49 -21.75
C VAL A 751 -10.80 -14.59 -22.95
N THR A 752 -11.66 -14.63 -23.97
CA THR A 752 -11.48 -13.84 -25.20
C THR A 752 -11.63 -12.35 -24.94
N THR A 753 -12.62 -11.97 -24.13
CA THR A 753 -12.86 -10.57 -23.78
C THR A 753 -11.72 -10.03 -22.92
N VAL A 754 -11.32 -10.75 -21.87
CA VAL A 754 -10.26 -10.31 -20.97
C VAL A 754 -8.92 -10.23 -21.66
N ARG A 755 -8.61 -11.14 -22.60
CA ARG A 755 -7.40 -11.05 -23.42
C ARG A 755 -7.26 -9.70 -24.14
N ARG A 756 -8.37 -9.11 -24.58
CA ARG A 756 -8.38 -7.75 -25.12
C ARG A 756 -8.31 -6.70 -24.00
N THR A 757 -9.07 -6.87 -22.91
CA THR A 757 -9.05 -5.96 -21.75
C THR A 757 -7.63 -5.70 -21.23
N VAL A 758 -6.79 -6.74 -21.10
CA VAL A 758 -5.46 -6.61 -20.48
C VAL A 758 -4.42 -5.95 -21.39
N ASP A 759 -4.76 -5.59 -22.63
CA ASP A 759 -3.85 -4.92 -23.57
C ASP A 759 -3.80 -3.39 -23.41
N VAL A 760 -4.11 -2.88 -22.21
CA VAL A 760 -4.01 -1.45 -21.90
C VAL A 760 -2.56 -0.95 -22.02
N GLU A 761 -2.38 0.22 -22.63
CA GLU A 761 -1.06 0.81 -22.80
C GLU A 761 -0.53 1.40 -21.48
N PHE A 762 -1.37 2.13 -20.74
CA PHE A 762 -1.02 2.76 -19.47
C PHE A 762 -1.42 1.89 -18.28
N VAL A 763 -0.44 1.62 -17.43
CA VAL A 763 -0.60 0.89 -16.17
C VAL A 763 0.21 1.63 -15.11
N LEU A 764 -0.44 1.98 -14.01
CA LEU A 764 0.16 2.79 -12.95
C LEU A 764 1.33 2.06 -12.28
N LEU A 765 1.11 0.80 -11.88
CA LEU A 765 2.05 0.01 -11.10
C LEU A 765 2.79 -1.04 -11.96
N PRO A 766 4.05 -1.36 -11.66
CA PRO A 766 4.81 -2.36 -12.42
C PRO A 766 4.56 -3.80 -11.98
N GLY A 767 4.12 -4.01 -10.73
CA GLY A 767 4.10 -5.29 -10.03
C GLY A 767 3.19 -6.38 -10.62
N LEU A 768 3.24 -7.56 -10.01
CA LEU A 768 2.52 -8.76 -10.47
C LEU A 768 1.03 -8.73 -10.07
N PHE A 769 0.69 -8.24 -8.88
CA PHE A 769 -0.69 -8.33 -8.37
C PHE A 769 -1.58 -7.21 -8.90
N HIS A 770 -1.09 -5.98 -8.83
CA HIS A 770 -1.83 -4.75 -9.17
C HIS A 770 -1.22 -3.98 -10.35
N GLY A 771 -0.39 -4.63 -11.16
CA GLY A 771 0.44 -3.92 -12.14
C GLY A 771 0.68 -4.64 -13.46
N ARG A 772 1.59 -4.04 -14.24
CA ARG A 772 1.88 -4.44 -15.63
C ARG A 772 2.40 -5.87 -15.73
N ALA A 773 3.22 -6.33 -14.79
CA ALA A 773 3.72 -7.70 -14.80
C ALA A 773 2.57 -8.72 -14.70
N GLY A 774 1.53 -8.43 -13.92
CA GLY A 774 0.31 -9.25 -13.87
C GLY A 774 -0.38 -9.36 -15.22
N LEU A 775 -0.58 -8.22 -15.88
CA LEU A 775 -1.22 -8.16 -17.19
C LEU A 775 -0.38 -8.85 -18.28
N LEU A 776 0.95 -8.69 -18.24
CA LEU A 776 1.89 -9.39 -19.11
C LEU A 776 1.76 -10.91 -18.95
N ALA A 777 1.78 -11.39 -17.70
CA ALA A 777 1.68 -12.80 -17.38
C ALA A 777 0.32 -13.38 -17.80
N THR A 778 -0.78 -12.66 -17.52
CA THR A 778 -2.13 -13.05 -17.97
C THR A 778 -2.21 -13.08 -19.47
N ALA A 779 -1.76 -12.02 -20.16
CA ALA A 779 -1.78 -11.99 -21.61
C ALA A 779 -0.99 -13.17 -22.18
N ALA A 780 0.20 -13.49 -21.63
CA ALA A 780 1.03 -14.62 -22.04
C ALA A 780 0.28 -15.96 -21.93
N LEU A 781 -0.46 -16.16 -20.83
CA LEU A 781 -1.30 -17.35 -20.63
C LEU A 781 -2.43 -17.44 -21.65
N LEU A 782 -3.05 -16.30 -22.01
CA LEU A 782 -4.24 -16.28 -22.88
C LEU A 782 -3.91 -16.25 -24.39
N ALA A 783 -2.63 -16.20 -24.77
CA ALA A 783 -2.22 -16.15 -26.17
C ALA A 783 -2.20 -17.52 -26.84
N ASP A 784 -3.39 -17.95 -27.24
CA ASP A 784 -3.72 -19.03 -28.17
C ASP A 784 -3.24 -20.45 -27.80
N ASP A 785 -4.20 -21.25 -27.30
CA ASP A 785 -4.23 -22.69 -27.56
C ASP A 785 -4.48 -22.94 -29.07
N PRO A 786 -3.80 -23.91 -29.71
CA PRO A 786 -4.20 -24.36 -31.04
C PRO A 786 -5.61 -24.98 -30.99
N PRO A 787 -6.42 -24.85 -32.06
CA PRO A 787 -7.68 -25.57 -32.14
C PRO A 787 -7.45 -27.10 -32.02
N PRO A 788 -8.40 -27.84 -31.43
CA PRO A 788 -8.22 -29.22 -30.96
C PRO A 788 -7.86 -30.26 -32.04
N ASP A 789 -7.92 -29.92 -33.33
CA ASP A 789 -7.82 -30.88 -34.44
C ASP A 789 -6.43 -31.03 -35.07
N ARG A 790 -5.33 -30.56 -34.45
CA ARG A 790 -3.97 -30.82 -34.97
C ARG A 790 -2.93 -31.20 -33.91
N PRO A 791 -2.18 -32.31 -34.10
CA PRO A 791 -1.10 -32.68 -33.20
C PRO A 791 0.04 -31.65 -33.20
N ARG A 792 0.60 -31.38 -32.01
CA ARG A 792 1.60 -30.34 -31.70
C ARG A 792 3.01 -30.58 -32.28
N ALA A 793 3.24 -31.61 -33.09
CA ALA A 793 4.57 -31.91 -33.62
C ALA A 793 4.87 -31.09 -34.89
N MET A 794 5.92 -30.29 -34.83
CA MET A 794 6.60 -29.59 -35.94
C MET A 794 5.77 -28.55 -36.69
N ARG A 795 6.03 -27.26 -36.40
CA ARG A 795 6.00 -26.21 -37.43
C ARG A 795 7.25 -25.32 -37.36
N PRO A 796 7.83 -24.94 -38.51
CA PRO A 796 8.94 -23.99 -38.57
C PRO A 796 8.45 -22.56 -38.28
N VAL A 797 9.38 -21.75 -37.78
CA VAL A 797 9.28 -20.31 -37.60
C VAL A 797 8.85 -19.64 -38.91
N GLY A 798 7.79 -18.83 -38.87
CA GLY A 798 7.41 -17.93 -39.96
C GLY A 798 6.00 -18.14 -40.53
N LEU A 799 5.00 -17.60 -39.84
CA LEU A 799 3.76 -16.99 -40.39
C LEU A 799 2.80 -16.77 -39.22
N VAL A 800 2.94 -15.59 -38.61
CA VAL A 800 2.06 -15.05 -37.58
C VAL A 800 0.79 -14.53 -38.26
N ARG A 801 -0.39 -14.97 -37.82
CA ARG A 801 -1.66 -14.34 -38.21
C ARG A 801 -1.83 -13.04 -37.41
N ASP A 802 -2.10 -11.96 -38.15
CA ASP A 802 -2.29 -10.59 -37.67
C ASP A 802 -3.42 -10.48 -36.65
N GLY A 803 -3.11 -9.97 -35.47
CA GLY A 803 -4.07 -9.72 -34.39
C GLY A 803 -3.47 -10.06 -33.03
N ALA A 804 -3.66 -11.29 -32.56
CA ALA A 804 -3.39 -11.70 -31.17
C ALA A 804 -1.89 -11.81 -30.78
N ALA A 805 -0.97 -11.85 -31.76
CA ALA A 805 0.47 -12.01 -31.51
C ALA A 805 1.24 -10.69 -31.26
N ARG A 806 0.55 -9.54 -31.19
CA ARG A 806 1.18 -8.21 -31.06
C ARG A 806 1.36 -7.70 -29.62
N HIS A 807 0.75 -8.36 -28.63
CA HIS A 807 0.40 -7.70 -27.36
C HIS A 807 1.41 -7.90 -26.19
N HIS A 808 2.01 -9.10 -26.01
CA HIS A 808 3.07 -9.28 -24.97
C HIS A 808 4.36 -8.51 -25.22
N PRO A 809 4.87 -8.43 -26.47
CA PRO A 809 6.08 -7.65 -26.75
C PRO A 809 5.91 -6.17 -26.36
N ALA A 810 4.68 -5.66 -26.45
CA ALA A 810 4.36 -4.29 -26.09
C ALA A 810 4.38 -4.08 -24.56
N HIS A 811 3.81 -5.00 -23.76
CA HIS A 811 3.94 -4.97 -22.30
C HIS A 811 5.39 -5.08 -21.84
N LEU A 812 6.18 -5.98 -22.43
CA LEU A 812 7.62 -6.10 -22.15
C LEU A 812 8.35 -4.78 -22.40
N THR A 813 8.13 -4.16 -23.56
CA THR A 813 8.75 -2.87 -23.89
C THR A 813 8.32 -1.76 -22.94
N ARG A 814 7.05 -1.73 -22.51
CA ARG A 814 6.51 -0.70 -21.62
C ARG A 814 6.91 -0.88 -20.14
N LEU A 815 7.47 -2.03 -19.74
CA LEU A 815 8.14 -2.15 -18.43
C LEU A 815 9.29 -1.15 -18.29
N ALA A 816 9.89 -0.70 -19.40
CA ALA A 816 10.91 0.35 -19.40
C ALA A 816 10.45 1.64 -18.70
N TRP A 817 9.14 1.94 -18.70
CA TRP A 817 8.60 3.13 -18.04
C TRP A 817 8.87 3.13 -16.54
N HIS A 818 8.96 1.95 -15.92
CA HIS A 818 9.19 1.77 -14.47
C HIS A 818 10.62 1.30 -14.14
N ALA A 819 11.46 1.03 -15.14
CA ALA A 819 12.79 0.45 -14.93
C ALA A 819 13.81 1.47 -14.39
N TYR A 820 14.64 1.01 -13.45
CA TYR A 820 15.82 1.71 -12.91
C TYR A 820 17.05 0.82 -12.95
N ALA A 821 18.22 1.45 -12.84
CA ALA A 821 19.45 0.76 -12.52
C ALA A 821 19.75 0.96 -11.04
N LEU A 822 19.79 -0.13 -10.26
CA LEU A 822 20.33 -0.16 -8.91
C LEU A 822 21.73 -0.77 -8.97
N ASP A 823 22.77 0.03 -8.67
CA ASP A 823 24.17 -0.37 -8.82
C ASP A 823 24.47 -0.97 -10.22
N GLY A 824 23.89 -0.36 -11.26
CA GLY A 824 24.05 -0.77 -12.65
C GLY A 824 23.20 -1.97 -13.09
N ARG A 825 22.38 -2.56 -12.22
CA ARG A 825 21.51 -3.71 -12.54
C ARG A 825 20.04 -3.33 -12.60
N LEU A 826 19.26 -4.04 -13.41
CA LEU A 826 17.83 -3.76 -13.58
C LEU A 826 17.07 -3.91 -12.25
N ALA A 827 16.29 -2.89 -11.91
CA ALA A 827 15.48 -2.83 -10.70
C ALA A 827 14.15 -2.08 -10.97
N PHE A 828 13.16 -2.31 -10.10
CA PHE A 828 11.82 -1.74 -10.23
C PHE A 828 11.30 -1.23 -8.89
N PRO A 829 10.46 -0.18 -8.89
CA PRO A 829 9.83 0.31 -7.68
C PRO A 829 8.66 -0.59 -7.26
N GLY A 830 8.31 -0.56 -5.97
CA GLY A 830 7.10 -1.21 -5.43
C GLY A 830 5.83 -0.37 -5.64
N ASP A 831 4.76 -0.70 -4.92
CA ASP A 831 3.43 -0.10 -5.11
C ASP A 831 3.35 1.37 -4.69
N THR A 832 4.29 1.83 -3.87
CA THR A 832 4.44 3.26 -3.55
C THR A 832 5.01 4.08 -4.70
N LEU A 833 5.67 3.46 -5.69
CA LEU A 833 6.49 4.09 -6.73
C LEU A 833 7.71 4.90 -6.22
N LEU A 834 7.90 5.01 -4.90
CA LEU A 834 8.93 5.85 -4.27
C LEU A 834 10.19 5.10 -3.87
N ARG A 835 10.13 3.77 -3.81
CA ARG A 835 11.22 2.89 -3.35
C ARG A 835 11.30 1.63 -4.19
N ILE A 836 12.51 1.12 -4.36
CA ILE A 836 12.80 -0.14 -5.04
C ILE A 836 12.32 -1.31 -4.17
N SER A 837 11.53 -2.21 -4.76
CA SER A 837 11.07 -3.45 -4.13
C SER A 837 11.53 -4.66 -4.96
N THR A 838 11.92 -5.74 -4.29
CA THR A 838 12.29 -7.01 -4.91
C THR A 838 11.26 -8.11 -4.71
N ASP A 839 10.17 -7.85 -3.97
CA ASP A 839 9.17 -8.86 -3.65
C ASP A 839 8.37 -9.38 -4.87
N LEU A 840 7.56 -10.43 -4.64
CA LEU A 840 6.80 -11.10 -5.70
C LEU A 840 5.54 -10.31 -6.10
N ALA A 841 4.85 -9.68 -5.14
CA ALA A 841 3.56 -9.05 -5.37
C ALA A 841 3.68 -7.73 -6.14
N ALA A 842 4.58 -6.85 -5.69
CA ALA A 842 4.76 -5.48 -6.15
C ALA A 842 6.12 -5.28 -6.85
N GLY A 843 7.13 -6.07 -6.48
CA GLY A 843 8.53 -5.82 -6.84
C GLY A 843 9.11 -6.64 -7.99
N GLY A 844 10.45 -6.61 -8.04
CA GLY A 844 11.26 -7.22 -9.09
C GLY A 844 11.09 -8.73 -9.26
N ALA A 845 10.83 -9.52 -8.20
CA ALA A 845 10.64 -10.96 -8.33
C ALA A 845 9.37 -11.29 -9.13
N GLY A 846 8.28 -10.54 -8.92
CA GLY A 846 7.05 -10.70 -9.70
C GLY A 846 7.25 -10.36 -11.17
N ILE A 847 8.02 -9.31 -11.43
CA ILE A 847 8.36 -8.87 -12.79
C ILE A 847 9.27 -9.89 -13.48
N LEU A 848 10.27 -10.45 -12.77
CA LEU A 848 11.14 -11.51 -13.26
C LEU A 848 10.31 -12.74 -13.68
N SER A 849 9.41 -13.19 -12.80
CA SER A 849 8.48 -14.29 -13.07
C SER A 849 7.62 -14.02 -14.30
N ALA A 850 7.02 -12.83 -14.42
CA ALA A 850 6.16 -12.45 -15.55
C ALA A 850 6.92 -12.30 -16.88
N MET A 851 8.14 -11.77 -16.85
CA MET A 851 8.98 -11.67 -18.04
C MET A 851 9.42 -13.06 -18.52
N HIS A 852 9.88 -13.92 -17.61
CA HIS A 852 10.24 -15.30 -17.94
C HIS A 852 9.04 -16.06 -18.53
N ALA A 853 7.89 -15.96 -17.86
CA ALA A 853 6.60 -16.47 -18.32
C ALA A 853 6.28 -16.12 -19.78
N ALA A 854 6.39 -14.82 -20.12
CA ALA A 854 6.08 -14.31 -21.44
C ALA A 854 7.10 -14.76 -22.49
N LEU A 855 8.39 -14.74 -22.17
CA LEU A 855 9.47 -15.10 -23.09
C LEU A 855 9.49 -16.60 -23.40
N HIS A 856 9.22 -17.45 -22.42
CA HIS A 856 9.21 -18.91 -22.57
C HIS A 856 7.81 -19.48 -22.87
N ARG A 857 6.79 -18.62 -23.01
CA ARG A 857 5.39 -19.00 -23.27
C ARG A 857 4.82 -20.01 -22.28
N THR A 858 5.24 -19.89 -21.02
CA THR A 858 4.70 -20.71 -19.92
C THR A 858 3.46 -20.08 -19.27
N GLY A 859 3.14 -18.81 -19.58
CA GLY A 859 1.97 -18.12 -19.02
C GLY A 859 2.16 -17.71 -17.57
N VAL A 860 1.10 -17.54 -16.78
CA VAL A 860 1.22 -17.02 -15.40
C VAL A 860 2.06 -17.94 -14.51
N THR A 861 3.23 -17.46 -14.08
CA THR A 861 4.16 -18.13 -13.15
C THR A 861 3.87 -17.75 -11.70
N LEU A 862 2.59 -17.66 -11.34
CA LEU A 862 2.22 -17.55 -9.93
C LEU A 862 2.61 -18.84 -9.22
N PRO A 863 3.11 -18.78 -7.97
CA PRO A 863 3.30 -19.96 -7.16
C PRO A 863 2.07 -20.87 -7.24
N PHE A 864 2.30 -22.14 -7.59
CA PHE A 864 1.30 -23.21 -7.58
C PHE A 864 0.21 -23.15 -8.67
N LEU A 865 0.32 -22.24 -9.64
CA LEU A 865 -0.45 -22.27 -10.89
C LEU A 865 0.43 -22.75 -12.03
N ASP A 866 0.90 -24.01 -11.98
CA ASP A 866 1.66 -24.56 -13.11
C ASP A 866 0.76 -24.56 -14.36
N ALA A 867 1.31 -24.09 -15.49
CA ALA A 867 0.80 -24.48 -16.80
C ALA A 867 0.83 -26.01 -16.91
N PRO A 868 -0.09 -26.63 -17.67
CA PRO A 868 -0.19 -28.09 -17.74
C PRO A 868 1.17 -28.70 -18.05
N THR A 869 1.69 -29.51 -17.11
CA THR A 869 2.83 -30.38 -17.38
C THR A 869 2.48 -31.23 -18.60
N HIS A 870 3.21 -31.02 -19.69
CA HIS A 870 3.36 -32.05 -20.71
C HIS A 870 3.74 -33.33 -19.98
N VAL A 871 2.91 -34.36 -20.11
CA VAL A 871 3.30 -35.73 -19.78
C VAL A 871 4.52 -36.01 -20.63
N ALA A 872 5.71 -35.90 -20.05
CA ALA A 872 6.89 -36.51 -20.63
C ALA A 872 6.64 -38.02 -20.55
N SER A 873 6.25 -38.60 -21.69
CA SER A 873 6.22 -40.04 -21.83
C SER A 873 7.62 -40.56 -21.54
N THR A 874 7.76 -41.31 -20.45
CA THR A 874 8.86 -42.25 -20.24
C THR A 874 8.82 -43.31 -21.34
N ASP A 875 9.40 -42.99 -22.50
CA ASP A 875 9.74 -43.94 -23.55
C ASP A 875 11.21 -43.71 -23.96
N HIS A 876 12.10 -43.96 -22.99
CA HIS A 876 13.51 -44.20 -23.26
C HIS A 876 14.02 -45.32 -22.37
N LEU A 877 13.48 -46.52 -22.56
CA LEU A 877 14.08 -47.79 -22.16
C LEU A 877 13.36 -48.89 -22.95
N LEU A 878 13.75 -49.11 -24.21
CA LEU A 878 13.60 -50.35 -25.00
C LEU A 878 14.04 -50.08 -26.44
N ALA A 879 15.34 -49.81 -26.65
CA ALA A 879 15.98 -49.89 -27.96
C ALA A 879 17.51 -49.96 -27.82
N ALA A 880 18.03 -51.06 -27.27
CA ALA A 880 19.33 -51.62 -27.61
C ALA A 880 19.40 -53.05 -27.08
N SER A 881 19.81 -53.94 -27.97
CA SER A 881 20.08 -55.37 -27.76
C SER A 881 21.13 -55.63 -26.69
#